data_AF-A0A1Z4NIJ9-F1
#
_entry.id   AF-A0A1Z4NIJ9-F1
#
_cell.length_a   1.000
_cell.length_b   1.000
_cell.length_c   1.000
_cell.angle_alpha   90.00
_cell.angle_beta   90.00
_cell.angle_gamma   90.00
#
_symmetry.space_group_name_H-M   'P 1'
#
loop_
_entity.id
_entity.type
_entity.pdbx_description
1 polymer ?
#
loop_
_entity_poly.entity_id
_entity_poly.type
_entity_poly.pdbx_seq_one_letter_code
_entity_poly.pdbx_strand_id
1 'polypeptide(L)'
;MRELLYLEIPTPDTDTVCTWLQTDLVVESGEKMLTTDGIRLRWGTTKPSTTISETCGNELSIFIWSVQRTTYLKVFRWGEKAIPGEKGILEQLERQIRQRFPYRYPEPPQIDLTQESIFTALAADYPLTVKYFQRIPNGEYDLTRAYWWEQRWRQGVRNPQQPKQVVFNHAYTSVDTEVEYDLIYVGGALGVIHAAVMARLGYKVLLIERLPFGRMNREWNISRDEVQTLIDIGLVTPGEMESVIAREYKDGFNKFFDANNPPHLKAPILHTPTVLNVALDSEKWLQLCGEKLIAAGGEICGETEFLQADIYTNQVTVTVKNLQDNNQYQVRGRVLVDAMGTASAIAWQLNGKRAFDSVCPTVGAVIESGFPPGVWDSDYGDVLYSHGDISRGRQLIWELFPGANQELTIYLFHYHQVHPDNPGSLLEMYEDFFAILPEYKRCDMEKLVWKKATFGYIPGHFSTSGRDRTVAFDRLVAIGDAASLQSPLVFTGFGSLVRNLERLTTLLDTALKHDLVQGKHLNRIRAFQNNIAVTWMFSKGMMVPTGKHLPPQRINSMLNNFFGLLADSPPPIAENFIKDRFDWLTFNRLALQAAQKNPALLLWIWQLAGTKDMVRWLGNYFNFTRHAIISAFFGNWYPELLTKIQPWLEPRFPGIWLQLLAIKYATRIGRPPKNPVVSNYPVAVVTGEGKVMN
;
A
#
# COMPACT_ATOMS: atom_id res chain seq x y z
N MET A 1 -2.43 -34.70 22.69
CA MET A 1 -3.15 -34.32 21.46
C MET A 1 -2.16 -33.65 20.51
N ARG A 2 -2.19 -33.93 19.20
CA ARG A 2 -1.25 -33.37 18.21
C ARG A 2 -2.02 -32.72 17.05
N GLU A 3 -1.74 -31.46 16.73
CA GLU A 3 -2.29 -30.80 15.53
C GLU A 3 -1.69 -31.46 14.28
N LEU A 4 -2.55 -31.90 13.36
CA LEU A 4 -2.16 -32.56 12.12
C LEU A 4 -2.41 -31.68 10.90
N LEU A 5 -3.47 -30.88 10.93
CA LEU A 5 -3.92 -30.08 9.79
C LEU A 5 -4.59 -28.80 10.28
N TYR A 6 -4.31 -27.69 9.59
CA TYR A 6 -4.98 -26.41 9.77
C TYR A 6 -5.27 -25.82 8.39
N LEU A 7 -6.55 -25.63 8.07
CA LEU A 7 -7.01 -25.16 6.77
C LEU A 7 -7.90 -23.93 6.89
N GLU A 8 -7.78 -23.06 5.91
CA GLU A 8 -8.72 -22.00 5.61
C GLU A 8 -9.82 -22.55 4.72
N ILE A 9 -11.09 -22.23 5.01
CA ILE A 9 -12.24 -22.50 4.16
C ILE A 9 -12.85 -21.13 3.78
N PRO A 10 -12.77 -20.68 2.52
CA PRO A 10 -12.97 -19.28 2.13
C PRO A 10 -14.46 -18.89 2.03
N THR A 11 -15.18 -19.05 3.14
CA THR A 11 -16.60 -18.71 3.28
C THR A 11 -16.86 -18.11 4.66
N PRO A 12 -17.76 -17.12 4.78
CA PRO A 12 -18.26 -16.65 6.07
C PRO A 12 -19.33 -17.58 6.68
N ASP A 13 -19.91 -18.47 5.87
CA ASP A 13 -21.00 -19.37 6.27
C ASP A 13 -20.46 -20.65 6.94
N THR A 14 -20.16 -20.53 8.23
CA THR A 14 -19.65 -21.63 9.07
C THR A 14 -20.66 -22.76 9.25
N ASP A 15 -21.96 -22.46 9.28
CA ASP A 15 -23.02 -23.45 9.48
C ASP A 15 -23.13 -24.40 8.29
N THR A 16 -23.02 -23.87 7.05
CA THR A 16 -22.97 -24.70 5.85
C THR A 16 -21.74 -25.60 5.84
N VAL A 17 -20.58 -25.12 6.32
CA VAL A 17 -19.37 -25.95 6.45
C VAL A 17 -19.57 -27.05 7.50
N CYS A 18 -20.15 -26.72 8.65
CA CYS A 18 -20.43 -27.69 9.71
C CYS A 18 -21.37 -28.79 9.21
N THR A 19 -22.47 -28.39 8.57
CA THR A 19 -23.46 -29.30 7.98
C THR A 19 -22.78 -30.23 6.99
N TRP A 20 -21.99 -29.69 6.05
CA TRP A 20 -21.25 -30.49 5.08
C TRP A 20 -20.29 -31.50 5.73
N LEU A 21 -19.57 -31.11 6.78
CA LEU A 21 -18.70 -32.04 7.53
C LEU A 21 -19.51 -33.18 8.17
N GLN A 22 -20.69 -32.86 8.70
CA GLN A 22 -21.54 -33.80 9.42
C GLN A 22 -22.36 -34.71 8.50
N THR A 23 -22.77 -34.26 7.31
CA THR A 23 -23.64 -35.01 6.41
C THR A 23 -22.91 -35.56 5.18
N ASP A 24 -22.19 -34.70 4.48
CA ASP A 24 -21.76 -34.95 3.10
C ASP A 24 -20.31 -35.45 3.01
N LEU A 25 -19.48 -35.13 4.01
CA LEU A 25 -18.10 -35.58 4.04
C LEU A 25 -18.04 -37.12 4.05
N VAL A 26 -17.48 -37.66 2.98
CA VAL A 26 -17.21 -39.09 2.84
C VAL A 26 -15.89 -39.40 3.52
N VAL A 27 -15.92 -40.34 4.47
CA VAL A 27 -14.75 -40.85 5.18
C VAL A 27 -14.54 -42.32 4.84
N GLU A 28 -13.35 -42.68 4.38
CA GLU A 28 -13.03 -44.05 3.92
C GLU A 28 -12.85 -45.04 5.08
N SER A 29 -12.54 -44.55 6.28
CA SER A 29 -12.36 -45.38 7.47
C SER A 29 -12.61 -44.60 8.76
N GLY A 30 -12.94 -45.33 9.82
CA GLY A 30 -13.26 -44.78 11.14
C GLY A 30 -14.76 -44.52 11.33
N GLU A 31 -15.24 -44.68 12.57
CA GLU A 31 -16.61 -44.36 12.94
C GLU A 31 -16.77 -42.86 13.10
N LYS A 32 -17.65 -42.25 12.29
CA LYS A 32 -17.94 -40.81 12.32
C LYS A 32 -18.97 -40.49 13.40
N MET A 33 -18.55 -39.68 14.36
CA MET A 33 -19.39 -39.15 15.44
C MET A 33 -19.56 -37.65 15.27
N LEU A 34 -20.79 -37.17 15.34
CA LEU A 34 -21.10 -35.75 15.20
C LEU A 34 -20.80 -35.01 16.51
N THR A 35 -20.33 -33.77 16.39
CA THR A 35 -20.12 -32.84 17.51
C THR A 35 -20.68 -31.48 17.12
N THR A 36 -20.91 -30.58 18.09
CA THR A 36 -21.48 -29.24 17.82
C THR A 36 -20.75 -28.51 16.70
N ASP A 37 -19.42 -28.47 16.75
CA ASP A 37 -18.59 -27.67 15.84
C ASP A 37 -17.78 -28.52 14.85
N GLY A 38 -18.25 -29.74 14.52
CA GLY A 38 -17.55 -30.64 13.59
C GLY A 38 -17.83 -32.11 13.81
N ILE A 39 -16.79 -32.95 13.73
CA ILE A 39 -16.88 -34.40 13.86
C ILE A 39 -15.68 -35.01 14.59
N ARG A 40 -15.87 -36.22 15.13
CA ARG A 40 -14.78 -37.13 15.55
C ARG A 40 -14.78 -38.37 14.69
N LEU A 41 -13.60 -38.88 14.36
CA LEU A 41 -13.41 -40.17 13.70
C LEU A 41 -12.70 -41.12 14.66
N ARG A 42 -13.30 -42.29 14.95
CA ARG A 42 -12.77 -43.27 15.90
C ARG A 42 -12.35 -44.58 15.25
N TRP A 43 -11.24 -45.16 15.70
CA TRP A 43 -10.78 -46.50 15.29
C TRP A 43 -10.65 -47.43 16.50
N GLY A 44 -11.45 -48.51 16.51
CA GLY A 44 -11.43 -49.54 17.55
C GLY A 44 -12.66 -49.51 18.48
N THR A 45 -12.96 -50.65 19.11
CA THR A 45 -14.13 -50.88 19.96
C THR A 45 -13.84 -50.62 21.43
N THR A 46 -13.84 -49.37 21.86
CA THR A 46 -14.09 -49.05 23.28
C THR A 46 -15.54 -48.65 23.43
N LYS A 47 -16.32 -49.47 24.16
CA LYS A 47 -17.71 -49.15 24.55
C LYS A 47 -17.79 -47.70 25.07
N PRO A 48 -18.90 -46.98 24.88
CA PRO A 48 -19.07 -45.62 25.37
C PRO A 48 -19.03 -45.62 26.91
N SER A 49 -17.84 -45.43 27.47
CA SER A 49 -17.63 -45.16 28.88
C SER A 49 -17.94 -43.68 29.10
N THR A 50 -18.83 -43.38 30.03
CA THR A 50 -19.15 -42.03 30.51
C THR A 50 -17.99 -41.37 31.29
N THR A 51 -16.88 -42.08 31.47
CA THR A 51 -15.65 -41.58 32.09
C THR A 51 -14.56 -41.40 31.03
N ILE A 52 -14.04 -40.17 30.92
CA ILE A 52 -12.87 -39.81 30.10
C ILE A 52 -11.66 -40.55 30.68
N SER A 53 -11.37 -41.78 30.22
CA SER A 53 -10.13 -42.46 30.60
C SER A 53 -8.98 -41.90 29.75
N GLU A 54 -7.90 -41.47 30.40
CA GLU A 54 -6.68 -40.92 29.77
C GLU A 54 -5.92 -41.93 28.88
N THR A 55 -6.36 -43.19 28.81
CA THR A 55 -5.73 -44.25 28.02
C THR A 55 -6.21 -44.29 26.58
N CYS A 56 -5.42 -43.70 25.68
CA CYS A 56 -5.30 -43.97 24.23
C CYS A 56 -6.62 -44.25 23.45
N GLY A 57 -7.43 -43.22 23.20
CA GLY A 57 -8.31 -43.25 22.03
C GLY A 57 -7.47 -43.11 20.75
N ASN A 58 -7.68 -43.95 19.74
CA ASN A 58 -7.16 -43.74 18.38
C ASN A 58 -8.19 -42.91 17.62
N GLU A 59 -8.12 -41.59 17.74
CA GLU A 59 -9.14 -40.71 17.18
C GLU A 59 -8.60 -39.46 16.50
N LEU A 60 -9.33 -39.00 15.49
CA LEU A 60 -9.18 -37.67 14.93
C LEU A 60 -10.34 -36.78 15.39
N SER A 61 -10.02 -35.65 15.99
CA SER A 61 -10.97 -34.58 16.28
C SER A 61 -10.87 -33.54 15.17
N ILE A 62 -11.96 -33.31 14.45
CA ILE A 62 -12.07 -32.35 13.35
C ILE A 62 -13.10 -31.32 13.75
N PHE A 63 -12.68 -30.06 13.89
CA PHE A 63 -13.58 -28.99 14.27
C PHE A 63 -13.32 -27.72 13.48
N ILE A 64 -14.33 -26.86 13.44
CA ILE A 64 -14.30 -25.58 12.76
C ILE A 64 -14.54 -24.42 13.71
N TRP A 65 -14.12 -23.24 13.27
CA TRP A 65 -14.36 -21.95 13.94
C TRP A 65 -14.25 -20.84 12.90
N SER A 66 -14.61 -19.60 13.25
CA SER A 66 -14.54 -18.48 12.33
C SER A 66 -13.94 -17.22 12.96
N VAL A 67 -13.26 -16.43 12.14
CA VAL A 67 -12.84 -15.06 12.43
C VAL A 67 -12.67 -14.31 11.11
N GLN A 68 -12.85 -12.99 11.09
CA GLN A 68 -12.66 -12.18 9.89
C GLN A 68 -13.47 -12.65 8.68
N ARG A 69 -14.74 -13.06 8.89
CA ARG A 69 -15.63 -13.61 7.84
C ARG A 69 -15.05 -14.81 7.08
N THR A 70 -14.24 -15.62 7.75
CA THR A 70 -13.67 -16.85 7.21
C THR A 70 -13.82 -17.98 8.21
N THR A 71 -14.26 -19.14 7.71
CA THR A 71 -14.25 -20.39 8.46
C THR A 71 -12.88 -21.06 8.36
N TYR A 72 -12.43 -21.65 9.46
CA TYR A 72 -11.20 -22.42 9.53
C TYR A 72 -11.49 -23.81 10.07
N LEU A 73 -10.65 -24.78 9.69
CA LEU A 73 -10.74 -26.15 10.15
C LEU A 73 -9.42 -26.61 10.75
N LYS A 74 -9.49 -27.27 11.91
CA LYS A 74 -8.34 -27.98 12.49
C LYS A 74 -8.63 -29.46 12.63
N VAL A 75 -7.59 -30.27 12.41
CA VAL A 75 -7.60 -31.71 12.72
C VAL A 75 -6.55 -32.00 13.76
N PHE A 76 -6.98 -32.62 14.85
CA PHE A 76 -6.13 -33.06 15.93
C PHE A 76 -6.18 -34.57 16.10
N ARG A 77 -5.03 -35.18 16.29
CA ARG A 77 -4.96 -36.54 16.80
C ARG A 77 -5.10 -36.54 18.31
N TRP A 78 -6.11 -37.26 18.78
CA TRP A 78 -6.16 -37.75 20.14
C TRP A 78 -5.54 -39.14 20.13
N GLY A 79 -4.40 -39.34 20.83
CA GLY A 79 -3.59 -40.56 20.77
C GLY A 79 -2.12 -40.31 20.42
N GLU A 80 -1.22 -41.17 20.92
CA GLU A 80 0.23 -41.03 20.69
C GLU A 80 0.66 -41.53 19.31
N LYS A 81 0.11 -42.67 18.87
CA LYS A 81 0.45 -43.33 17.61
C LYS A 81 -0.39 -42.81 16.45
N ALA A 82 0.21 -42.78 15.25
CA ALA A 82 -0.52 -42.46 14.03
C ALA A 82 -1.53 -43.56 13.69
N ILE A 83 -2.68 -43.13 13.17
CA ILE A 83 -3.76 -44.03 12.78
C ILE A 83 -3.47 -44.61 11.38
N PRO A 84 -3.83 -45.86 11.07
CA PRO A 84 -3.68 -46.41 9.73
C PRO A 84 -4.36 -45.53 8.68
N GLY A 85 -3.63 -45.12 7.63
CA GLY A 85 -4.16 -44.26 6.57
C GLY A 85 -4.33 -42.78 6.95
N GLU A 86 -3.86 -42.33 8.12
CA GLU A 86 -4.00 -40.94 8.63
C GLU A 86 -3.70 -39.88 7.57
N LYS A 87 -2.56 -40.00 6.86
CA LYS A 87 -2.17 -39.06 5.81
C LYS A 87 -3.18 -39.02 4.64
N GLY A 88 -3.65 -40.19 4.19
CA GLY A 88 -4.62 -40.28 3.09
C GLY A 88 -5.96 -39.64 3.46
N ILE A 89 -6.40 -39.80 4.70
CA ILE A 89 -7.63 -39.16 5.23
C ILE A 89 -7.48 -37.63 5.20
N LEU A 90 -6.34 -37.10 5.65
CA LEU A 90 -6.08 -35.65 5.64
C LEU A 90 -6.05 -35.09 4.20
N GLU A 91 -5.38 -35.78 3.27
CA GLU A 91 -5.32 -35.39 1.86
C GLU A 91 -6.71 -35.45 1.19
N GLN A 92 -7.50 -36.48 1.50
CA GLN A 92 -8.86 -36.63 1.01
C GLN A 92 -9.78 -35.53 1.56
N LEU A 93 -9.68 -35.21 2.86
CA LEU A 93 -10.42 -34.14 3.51
C LEU A 93 -10.08 -32.80 2.87
N GLU A 94 -8.80 -32.47 2.72
CA GLU A 94 -8.36 -31.24 2.07
C GLU A 94 -8.92 -31.15 0.65
N ARG A 95 -8.76 -32.20 -0.17
CA ARG A 95 -9.29 -32.23 -1.53
C ARG A 95 -10.80 -31.98 -1.59
N GLN A 96 -11.57 -32.67 -0.75
CA GLN A 96 -13.03 -32.54 -0.70
C GLN A 96 -13.45 -31.12 -0.29
N ILE A 97 -12.78 -30.53 0.71
CA ILE A 97 -13.02 -29.13 1.13
C ILE A 97 -12.74 -28.17 -0.02
N ARG A 98 -11.59 -28.30 -0.70
CA ARG A 98 -11.22 -27.40 -1.81
C ARG A 98 -12.18 -27.50 -2.98
N GLN A 99 -12.73 -28.70 -3.24
CA GLN A 99 -13.73 -28.91 -4.28
C GLN A 99 -15.09 -28.29 -3.89
N ARG A 100 -15.51 -28.43 -2.63
CA ARG A 100 -16.81 -27.93 -2.16
C ARG A 100 -16.83 -26.42 -1.95
N PHE A 101 -15.73 -25.88 -1.42
CA PHE A 101 -15.56 -24.49 -1.03
C PHE A 101 -14.32 -23.89 -1.73
N PRO A 102 -14.36 -23.76 -3.08
CA PRO A 102 -13.26 -23.15 -3.82
C PRO A 102 -13.16 -21.65 -3.52
N TYR A 103 -11.99 -21.06 -3.77
CA TYR A 103 -11.90 -19.59 -3.80
C TYR A 103 -12.82 -19.03 -4.88
N ARG A 104 -13.48 -17.92 -4.57
CA ARG A 104 -14.31 -17.15 -5.49
C ARG A 104 -13.80 -15.72 -5.55
N TYR A 105 -13.80 -15.16 -6.75
CA TYR A 105 -13.39 -13.77 -7.03
C TYR A 105 -14.58 -13.04 -7.68
N PRO A 106 -15.57 -12.61 -6.89
CA PRO A 106 -16.78 -11.99 -7.42
C PRO A 106 -16.46 -10.71 -8.22
N GLU A 107 -17.26 -10.48 -9.24
CA GLU A 107 -17.25 -9.23 -10.00
C GLU A 107 -18.32 -8.29 -9.45
N PRO A 108 -18.02 -6.99 -9.29
CA PRO A 108 -19.03 -5.99 -9.04
C PRO A 108 -20.10 -6.01 -10.13
N PRO A 109 -21.37 -5.79 -9.78
CA PRO A 109 -22.43 -5.68 -10.77
C PRO A 109 -22.14 -4.54 -11.76
N GLN A 110 -22.61 -4.68 -13.00
CA GLN A 110 -22.63 -3.59 -13.98
C GLN A 110 -23.83 -2.70 -13.69
N ILE A 111 -23.59 -1.42 -13.40
CA ILE A 111 -24.61 -0.50 -12.88
C ILE A 111 -24.79 0.65 -13.86
N ASP A 112 -26.04 0.90 -14.24
CA ASP A 112 -26.42 2.10 -14.97
C ASP A 112 -26.88 3.18 -13.97
N LEU A 113 -25.94 4.04 -13.57
CA LEU A 113 -26.20 5.14 -12.63
C LEU A 113 -27.15 6.21 -13.17
N THR A 114 -27.60 6.12 -14.43
CA THR A 114 -28.66 7.00 -14.96
C THR A 114 -30.07 6.52 -14.59
N GLN A 115 -30.23 5.24 -14.24
CA GLN A 115 -31.53 4.61 -13.96
C GLN A 115 -31.78 4.43 -12.47
N GLU A 116 -30.74 4.18 -11.68
CA GLU A 116 -30.86 3.95 -10.24
C GLU A 116 -29.67 4.50 -9.45
N SER A 117 -29.85 4.70 -8.14
CA SER A 117 -28.76 5.10 -7.26
C SER A 117 -27.78 3.96 -7.01
N ILE A 118 -26.52 4.30 -6.74
CA ILE A 118 -25.48 3.32 -6.36
C ILE A 118 -25.88 2.51 -5.12
N PHE A 119 -26.67 3.10 -4.22
CA PHE A 119 -27.18 2.41 -3.03
C PHE A 119 -28.19 1.32 -3.37
N THR A 120 -29.11 1.59 -4.30
CA THR A 120 -30.11 0.60 -4.71
C THR A 120 -29.45 -0.55 -5.45
N ALA A 121 -28.56 -0.23 -6.39
CA ALA A 121 -27.88 -1.19 -7.23
C ALA A 121 -26.98 -2.16 -6.45
N LEU A 122 -26.33 -1.71 -5.37
CA LEU A 122 -25.39 -2.52 -4.58
C LEU A 122 -26.01 -3.20 -3.36
N ALA A 123 -27.27 -2.91 -2.98
CA ALA A 123 -27.83 -3.35 -1.71
C ALA A 123 -27.94 -4.88 -1.56
N ALA A 124 -28.14 -5.61 -2.66
CA ALA A 124 -28.27 -7.06 -2.64
C ALA A 124 -26.93 -7.77 -2.42
N ASP A 125 -25.85 -7.24 -3.01
CA ASP A 125 -24.51 -7.85 -2.97
C ASP A 125 -23.67 -7.32 -1.80
N TYR A 126 -23.83 -6.05 -1.44
CA TYR A 126 -23.02 -5.33 -0.45
C TYR A 126 -23.88 -4.58 0.58
N PRO A 127 -24.73 -5.28 1.35
CA PRO A 127 -25.70 -4.66 2.24
C PRO A 127 -25.09 -3.81 3.35
N LEU A 128 -23.96 -4.23 3.95
CA LEU A 128 -23.31 -3.43 4.99
C LEU A 128 -22.64 -2.19 4.40
N THR A 129 -22.02 -2.34 3.23
CA THR A 129 -21.43 -1.23 2.50
C THR A 129 -22.48 -0.15 2.23
N VAL A 130 -23.64 -0.51 1.67
CA VAL A 130 -24.72 0.45 1.43
C VAL A 130 -25.21 1.08 2.74
N LYS A 131 -25.50 0.26 3.75
CA LYS A 131 -26.02 0.72 5.05
C LYS A 131 -25.12 1.78 5.70
N TYR A 132 -23.80 1.56 5.71
CA TYR A 132 -22.89 2.47 6.40
C TYR A 132 -22.47 3.66 5.54
N PHE A 133 -22.34 3.51 4.21
CA PHE A 133 -22.15 4.68 3.35
C PHE A 133 -23.33 5.65 3.40
N GLN A 134 -24.58 5.18 3.59
CA GLN A 134 -25.72 6.07 3.85
C GLN A 134 -25.57 6.92 5.13
N ARG A 135 -24.68 6.54 6.05
CA ARG A 135 -24.38 7.29 7.28
C ARG A 135 -23.14 8.16 7.18
N ILE A 136 -22.33 7.98 6.14
CA ILE A 136 -21.15 8.79 5.87
C ILE A 136 -21.62 10.08 5.17
N PRO A 137 -21.18 11.27 5.60
CA PRO A 137 -21.43 12.51 4.87
C PRO A 137 -20.97 12.40 3.41
N ASN A 138 -21.85 12.72 2.46
CA ASN A 138 -21.63 12.53 1.01
C ASN A 138 -21.36 11.07 0.59
N GLY A 139 -21.81 10.08 1.35
CA GLY A 139 -21.48 8.68 1.09
C GLY A 139 -21.98 8.14 -0.26
N GLU A 140 -23.06 8.67 -0.82
CA GLU A 140 -23.49 8.26 -2.18
C GLU A 140 -22.45 8.63 -3.24
N TYR A 141 -21.91 9.84 -3.14
CA TYR A 141 -20.85 10.33 -4.01
C TYR A 141 -19.57 9.50 -3.82
N ASP A 142 -19.17 9.23 -2.58
CA ASP A 142 -17.97 8.45 -2.30
C ASP A 142 -18.09 6.98 -2.73
N LEU A 143 -19.26 6.36 -2.55
CA LEU A 143 -19.49 4.99 -3.02
C LEU A 143 -19.49 4.90 -4.55
N THR A 144 -20.11 5.88 -5.23
CA THR A 144 -20.07 5.99 -6.69
C THR A 144 -18.63 6.09 -7.19
N ARG A 145 -17.77 6.80 -6.45
CA ARG A 145 -16.35 6.95 -6.79
C ARG A 145 -15.54 5.69 -6.51
N ALA A 146 -15.79 5.00 -5.40
CA ALA A 146 -15.16 3.71 -5.12
C ALA A 146 -15.49 2.70 -6.22
N TYR A 147 -16.76 2.64 -6.65
CA TYR A 147 -17.21 1.84 -7.79
C TYR A 147 -16.48 2.22 -9.09
N TRP A 148 -16.48 3.50 -9.46
CA TRP A 148 -15.78 3.99 -10.67
C TRP A 148 -14.29 3.63 -10.67
N TRP A 149 -13.61 3.79 -9.53
CA TRP A 149 -12.19 3.49 -9.42
C TRP A 149 -11.92 1.99 -9.55
N GLU A 150 -12.76 1.14 -8.94
CA GLU A 150 -12.66 -0.31 -9.10
C GLU A 150 -12.88 -0.74 -10.56
N GLN A 151 -13.88 -0.19 -11.25
CA GLN A 151 -14.09 -0.47 -12.68
C GLN A 151 -12.86 -0.07 -13.51
N ARG A 152 -12.30 1.12 -13.25
CA ARG A 152 -11.12 1.61 -13.96
C ARG A 152 -9.88 0.74 -13.70
N TRP A 153 -9.67 0.34 -12.46
CA TRP A 153 -8.59 -0.56 -12.07
C TRP A 153 -8.72 -1.92 -12.76
N ARG A 154 -9.89 -2.56 -12.66
CA ARG A 154 -10.18 -3.86 -13.31
C ARG A 154 -9.96 -3.81 -14.81
N GLN A 155 -10.38 -2.73 -15.48
CA GLN A 155 -10.16 -2.53 -16.91
C GLN A 155 -8.67 -2.57 -17.27
N GLY A 156 -7.82 -1.88 -16.49
CA GLY A 156 -6.37 -1.89 -16.69
C GLY A 156 -5.74 -3.26 -16.47
N VAL A 157 -6.13 -3.95 -15.39
CA VAL A 157 -5.61 -5.27 -15.02
C VAL A 157 -5.99 -6.38 -16.01
N ARG A 158 -7.19 -6.30 -16.61
CA ARG A 158 -7.69 -7.29 -17.59
C ARG A 158 -7.10 -7.11 -18.97
N ASN A 159 -6.84 -5.87 -19.38
CA ASN A 159 -6.36 -5.56 -20.74
C ASN A 159 -4.92 -4.99 -20.77
N PRO A 160 -3.93 -5.57 -20.06
CA PRO A 160 -2.62 -4.94 -19.97
C PRO A 160 -1.79 -5.09 -21.26
N GLN A 161 -2.23 -5.90 -22.22
CA GLN A 161 -1.55 -6.09 -23.51
C GLN A 161 -1.95 -5.06 -24.56
N GLN A 162 -3.16 -4.53 -24.48
CA GLN A 162 -3.71 -3.52 -25.38
C GLN A 162 -4.23 -2.35 -24.53
N PRO A 163 -3.34 -1.63 -23.82
CA PRO A 163 -3.75 -0.48 -23.04
C PRO A 163 -4.40 0.57 -23.95
N LYS A 164 -5.37 1.32 -23.43
CA LYS A 164 -5.98 2.44 -24.15
C LYS A 164 -4.87 3.41 -24.58
N GLN A 165 -4.74 3.66 -25.88
CA GLN A 165 -3.81 4.65 -26.39
C GLN A 165 -4.32 6.06 -26.03
N VAL A 166 -3.50 6.80 -25.29
CA VAL A 166 -3.75 8.16 -24.82
C VAL A 166 -2.55 9.10 -25.08
N VAL A 167 -1.37 8.55 -25.36
CA VAL A 167 -0.18 9.31 -25.80
C VAL A 167 0.08 9.02 -27.27
N PHE A 168 0.14 10.07 -28.08
CA PHE A 168 0.39 10.01 -29.51
C PHE A 168 1.67 10.76 -29.82
N ASN A 169 2.59 10.13 -30.56
CA ASN A 169 3.89 10.72 -30.87
C ASN A 169 3.94 11.20 -32.33
N HIS A 170 4.31 12.45 -32.52
CA HIS A 170 4.41 13.12 -33.80
C HIS A 170 5.86 13.53 -34.04
N ALA A 171 6.50 12.95 -35.05
CA ALA A 171 7.91 13.20 -35.39
C ALA A 171 8.15 14.56 -36.10
N TYR A 172 7.24 15.50 -35.93
CA TYR A 172 7.24 16.82 -36.56
C TYR A 172 6.86 17.91 -35.54
N THR A 173 7.13 19.15 -35.90
CA THR A 173 6.80 20.34 -35.10
C THR A 173 5.31 20.66 -35.26
N SER A 174 4.63 21.02 -34.17
CA SER A 174 3.26 21.54 -34.25
C SER A 174 3.23 22.84 -35.06
N VAL A 175 2.23 23.00 -35.93
CA VAL A 175 2.03 24.23 -36.74
C VAL A 175 1.69 25.42 -35.85
N ASP A 176 0.99 25.17 -34.77
CA ASP A 176 0.65 26.16 -33.78
C ASP A 176 1.66 26.06 -32.63
N THR A 177 2.49 27.10 -32.53
CA THR A 177 3.73 27.13 -31.74
C THR A 177 3.61 27.90 -30.43
N GLU A 178 2.44 28.47 -30.14
CA GLU A 178 2.27 29.23 -28.91
C GLU A 178 2.14 28.26 -27.73
N VAL A 179 3.22 28.17 -26.96
CA VAL A 179 3.27 27.34 -25.76
C VAL A 179 2.82 28.19 -24.57
N GLU A 180 1.69 27.82 -23.98
CA GLU A 180 1.07 28.56 -22.88
C GLU A 180 1.80 28.31 -21.54
N TYR A 181 2.21 27.06 -21.30
CA TYR A 181 2.79 26.61 -20.04
C TYR A 181 4.16 25.95 -20.20
N ASP A 182 5.03 26.08 -19.20
CA ASP A 182 6.24 25.25 -19.14
C ASP A 182 5.90 23.81 -18.73
N LEU A 183 4.99 23.67 -17.77
CA LEU A 183 4.60 22.40 -17.20
C LEU A 183 3.09 22.27 -17.11
N ILE A 184 2.58 21.13 -17.57
CA ILE A 184 1.19 20.71 -17.36
C ILE A 184 1.20 19.49 -16.46
N TYR A 185 0.62 19.59 -15.27
CA TYR A 185 0.42 18.47 -14.35
C TYR A 185 -0.98 17.89 -14.53
N VAL A 186 -1.11 16.57 -14.52
CA VAL A 186 -2.40 15.89 -14.50
C VAL A 186 -2.48 15.01 -13.26
N GLY A 187 -3.40 15.33 -12.35
CA GLY A 187 -3.54 14.71 -11.02
C GLY A 187 -3.07 15.66 -9.90
N GLY A 188 -4.03 16.14 -9.11
CA GLY A 188 -3.89 17.19 -8.12
C GLY A 188 -3.45 16.74 -6.73
N ALA A 189 -3.63 15.47 -6.37
CA ALA A 189 -3.31 14.99 -5.02
C ALA A 189 -1.81 15.11 -4.68
N LEU A 190 -0.97 14.23 -5.22
CA LEU A 190 0.49 14.33 -5.03
C LEU A 190 1.12 15.35 -6.00
N GLY A 191 0.48 15.62 -7.14
CA GLY A 191 1.00 16.51 -8.17
C GLY A 191 1.13 17.96 -7.71
N VAL A 192 0.18 18.47 -6.92
CA VAL A 192 0.21 19.87 -6.47
C VAL A 192 1.45 20.21 -5.65
N ILE A 193 1.96 19.27 -4.85
CA ILE A 193 3.14 19.48 -4.00
C ILE A 193 4.36 19.83 -4.87
N HIS A 194 4.59 19.05 -5.93
CA HIS A 194 5.70 19.28 -6.84
C HIS A 194 5.42 20.46 -7.79
N ALA A 195 4.17 20.61 -8.27
CA ALA A 195 3.74 21.73 -9.10
C ALA A 195 4.00 23.08 -8.41
N ALA A 196 3.65 23.22 -7.13
CA ALA A 196 3.86 24.43 -6.35
C ALA A 196 5.36 24.78 -6.20
N VAL A 197 6.21 23.78 -5.97
CA VAL A 197 7.67 23.99 -5.93
C VAL A 197 8.19 24.45 -7.30
N MET A 198 7.75 23.82 -8.39
CA MET A 198 8.18 24.21 -9.74
C MET A 198 7.70 25.62 -10.12
N ALA A 199 6.46 25.99 -9.80
CA ALA A 199 5.96 27.35 -10.04
C ALA A 199 6.79 28.40 -9.30
N ARG A 200 7.20 28.11 -8.05
CA ARG A 200 8.07 28.99 -7.27
C ARG A 200 9.49 29.16 -7.82
N LEU A 201 9.94 28.24 -8.68
CA LEU A 201 11.17 28.42 -9.45
C LEU A 201 11.00 29.35 -10.66
N GLY A 202 9.77 29.83 -10.92
CA GLY A 202 9.43 30.77 -11.99
C GLY A 202 8.86 30.13 -13.26
N TYR A 203 8.53 28.83 -13.23
CA TYR A 203 7.90 28.15 -14.37
C TYR A 203 6.40 28.46 -14.44
N LYS A 204 5.85 28.59 -15.65
CA LYS A 204 4.39 28.65 -15.85
C LYS A 204 3.81 27.26 -15.72
N VAL A 205 2.96 27.04 -14.71
CA VAL A 205 2.45 25.71 -14.37
C VAL A 205 0.92 25.68 -14.43
N LEU A 206 0.38 24.72 -15.18
CA LEU A 206 -1.03 24.34 -15.15
C LEU A 206 -1.19 23.02 -14.39
N LEU A 207 -2.13 22.94 -13.45
CA LEU A 207 -2.53 21.72 -12.78
C LEU A 207 -3.97 21.35 -13.16
N ILE A 208 -4.14 20.16 -13.74
CA ILE A 208 -5.45 19.60 -14.09
C ILE A 208 -5.82 18.51 -13.07
N GLU A 209 -7.00 18.64 -12.47
CA GLU A 209 -7.56 17.67 -11.54
C GLU A 209 -8.97 17.28 -11.99
N ARG A 210 -9.25 15.97 -12.01
CA ARG A 210 -10.55 15.42 -12.42
C ARG A 210 -11.65 15.73 -11.43
N LEU A 211 -11.33 15.82 -10.15
CA LEU A 211 -12.27 16.09 -9.05
C LEU A 211 -12.27 17.58 -8.68
N PRO A 212 -13.18 18.03 -7.80
CA PRO A 212 -12.98 19.29 -7.10
C PRO A 212 -11.61 19.29 -6.40
N PHE A 213 -10.80 20.31 -6.67
CA PHE A 213 -9.46 20.42 -6.10
C PHE A 213 -9.50 20.53 -4.57
N GLY A 214 -8.45 20.02 -3.91
CA GLY A 214 -8.31 20.09 -2.45
C GLY A 214 -8.96 18.93 -1.68
N ARG A 215 -9.57 17.95 -2.37
CA ARG A 215 -10.13 16.75 -1.74
C ARG A 215 -9.19 15.55 -1.87
N MET A 216 -9.03 14.80 -0.78
CA MET A 216 -8.21 13.59 -0.73
C MET A 216 -9.02 12.37 -0.30
N ASN A 217 -8.69 11.19 -0.84
CA ASN A 217 -9.43 9.94 -0.58
C ASN A 217 -8.89 9.14 0.60
N ARG A 218 -7.76 9.55 1.15
CA ARG A 218 -7.04 8.91 2.24
C ARG A 218 -6.39 10.00 3.07
N GLU A 219 -6.33 9.81 4.37
CA GLU A 219 -5.52 10.66 5.21
C GLU A 219 -4.03 10.31 5.11
N TRP A 220 -3.19 11.31 5.32
CA TRP A 220 -1.75 11.16 5.25
C TRP A 220 -1.10 11.19 6.63
N ASN A 221 -0.34 10.13 6.88
CA ASN A 221 0.59 10.04 7.98
C ASN A 221 2.02 10.13 7.45
N ILE A 222 2.88 10.80 8.21
CA ILE A 222 4.29 10.98 7.88
C ILE A 222 5.11 11.03 9.16
N SER A 223 6.39 10.69 9.09
CA SER A 223 7.28 10.87 10.22
C SER A 223 7.63 12.34 10.41
N ARG A 224 7.69 12.81 11.66
CA ARG A 224 8.00 14.22 12.00
C ARG A 224 9.26 14.73 11.31
N ASP A 225 10.30 13.91 11.23
CA ASP A 225 11.58 14.28 10.63
C ASP A 225 11.53 14.40 9.10
N GLU A 226 10.58 13.74 8.42
CA GLU A 226 10.42 13.83 6.96
C GLU A 226 9.76 15.15 6.54
N VAL A 227 8.90 15.70 7.39
CA VAL A 227 8.24 17.00 7.18
C VAL A 227 9.26 18.12 6.97
N GLN A 228 10.44 18.03 7.60
CA GLN A 228 11.50 19.01 7.46
C GLN A 228 11.93 19.22 5.99
N THR A 229 11.81 18.19 5.14
CA THR A 229 12.13 18.30 3.72
C THR A 229 11.25 19.33 3.00
N LEU A 230 9.99 19.50 3.43
CA LEU A 230 9.05 20.46 2.86
C LEU A 230 9.41 21.91 3.24
N ILE A 231 10.02 22.09 4.41
CA ILE A 231 10.52 23.37 4.90
C ILE A 231 11.85 23.70 4.23
N ASP A 232 12.77 22.74 4.15
CA ASP A 232 14.12 22.93 3.60
C ASP A 232 14.10 23.28 2.10
N ILE A 233 13.17 22.69 1.33
CA ILE A 233 12.95 23.06 -0.08
C ILE A 233 12.20 24.41 -0.21
N GLY A 234 11.75 24.96 0.92
CA GLY A 234 11.09 26.26 1.01
C GLY A 234 9.62 26.24 0.64
N LEU A 235 8.97 25.10 0.39
CA LEU A 235 7.56 25.01 -0.03
C LEU A 235 6.62 25.66 1.01
N VAL A 236 6.83 25.36 2.29
CA VAL A 236 6.08 25.90 3.43
C VAL A 236 6.99 26.40 4.53
N THR A 237 6.49 27.32 5.34
CA THR A 237 7.15 27.75 6.57
C THR A 237 6.89 26.77 7.73
N PRO A 238 7.70 26.79 8.80
CA PRO A 238 7.42 25.97 9.99
C PRO A 238 6.03 26.22 10.58
N GLY A 239 5.60 27.49 10.66
CA GLY A 239 4.29 27.83 11.23
C GLY A 239 3.11 27.34 10.38
N GLU A 240 3.22 27.43 9.05
CA GLU A 240 2.23 26.86 8.14
C GLU A 240 2.16 25.34 8.29
N MET A 241 3.30 24.69 8.42
CA MET A 241 3.38 23.24 8.59
C MET A 241 2.74 22.78 9.91
N GLU A 242 3.05 23.42 11.04
CA GLU A 242 2.38 23.11 12.31
C GLU A 242 0.87 23.30 12.23
N SER A 243 0.39 24.28 11.45
CA SER A 243 -1.05 24.51 11.29
C SER A 243 -1.77 23.37 10.57
N VAL A 244 -1.05 22.54 9.80
CA VAL A 244 -1.57 21.41 9.02
C VAL A 244 -1.51 20.09 9.81
N ILE A 245 -0.68 20.04 10.86
CA ILE A 245 -0.58 18.85 11.72
C ILE A 245 -1.87 18.73 12.53
N ALA A 246 -2.66 17.69 12.24
CA ALA A 246 -3.87 17.38 12.98
C ALA A 246 -3.54 16.72 14.32
N ARG A 247 -2.50 15.87 14.35
CA ARG A 247 -2.08 15.12 15.52
C ARG A 247 -0.64 14.65 15.39
N GLU A 248 0.10 14.67 16.49
CA GLU A 248 1.33 13.91 16.68
C GLU A 248 1.10 12.94 17.85
N TYR A 249 1.10 11.64 17.58
CA TYR A 249 0.80 10.60 18.58
C TYR A 249 2.10 10.04 19.19
N LYS A 250 2.00 9.42 20.37
CA LYS A 250 3.15 9.01 21.19
C LYS A 250 3.87 7.78 20.67
N ASP A 251 3.12 6.74 20.30
CA ASP A 251 3.72 5.49 19.82
C ASP A 251 2.85 4.74 18.81
N GLY A 252 3.52 4.06 17.88
CA GLY A 252 2.91 3.24 16.84
C GLY A 252 3.26 1.77 17.05
N PHE A 253 2.25 0.90 16.99
CA PHE A 253 2.42 -0.53 17.23
C PHE A 253 2.37 -1.33 15.94
N ASN A 254 3.26 -2.32 15.84
CA ASN A 254 3.24 -3.32 14.78
C ASN A 254 3.12 -4.70 15.42
N LYS A 255 2.05 -5.43 15.10
CA LYS A 255 1.82 -6.78 15.63
C LYS A 255 0.96 -7.61 14.69
N PHE A 256 1.41 -8.82 14.41
CA PHE A 256 0.68 -9.77 13.57
C PHE A 256 0.17 -10.94 14.41
N PHE A 257 -1.05 -11.39 14.10
CA PHE A 257 -1.71 -12.49 14.79
C PHE A 257 -0.82 -13.74 14.83
N ASP A 258 -0.57 -14.29 16.01
CA ASP A 258 0.37 -15.39 16.18
C ASP A 258 -0.14 -16.49 17.10
N ALA A 259 -1.45 -16.51 17.38
CA ALA A 259 -2.06 -17.54 18.20
C ALA A 259 -1.81 -18.95 17.63
N ASN A 260 -1.90 -19.08 16.30
CA ASN A 260 -1.67 -20.32 15.54
C ASN A 260 -0.25 -20.47 14.99
N ASN A 261 0.66 -19.52 15.26
CA ASN A 261 2.04 -19.62 14.80
C ASN A 261 2.82 -20.68 15.59
N PRO A 262 3.82 -21.33 14.97
CA PRO A 262 4.82 -22.10 15.70
C PRO A 262 5.44 -21.24 16.83
N PRO A 263 5.74 -21.81 18.02
CA PRO A 263 6.22 -21.02 19.17
C PRO A 263 7.43 -20.12 18.88
N HIS A 264 8.38 -20.57 18.06
CA HIS A 264 9.57 -19.81 17.68
C HIS A 264 9.31 -18.69 16.65
N LEU A 265 8.09 -18.61 16.10
CA LEU A 265 7.63 -17.59 15.14
C LEU A 265 6.54 -16.69 15.74
N LYS A 266 6.46 -16.66 17.07
CA LYS A 266 5.75 -15.61 17.82
C LYS A 266 6.71 -14.46 18.06
N ALA A 267 6.18 -13.24 18.13
CA ALA A 267 7.00 -12.04 18.31
C ALA A 267 6.37 -11.10 19.35
N PRO A 268 7.18 -10.30 20.07
CA PRO A 268 6.65 -9.19 20.85
C PRO A 268 6.04 -8.12 19.92
N ILE A 269 5.36 -7.14 20.52
CA ILE A 269 4.92 -5.95 19.81
C ILE A 269 6.16 -5.13 19.43
N LEU A 270 6.22 -4.67 18.18
CA LEU A 270 7.25 -3.72 17.74
C LEU A 270 6.72 -2.30 17.91
N HIS A 271 7.43 -1.52 18.72
CA HIS A 271 7.17 -0.11 19.00
C HIS A 271 7.93 0.78 18.01
N THR A 272 7.25 1.78 17.43
CA THR A 272 7.81 2.68 16.41
C THR A 272 7.33 4.11 16.63
N PRO A 273 7.82 4.78 17.69
CA PRO A 273 7.27 6.06 18.13
C PRO A 273 7.46 7.22 17.14
N THR A 274 8.42 7.13 16.22
CA THR A 274 8.69 8.18 15.23
C THR A 274 8.30 7.78 13.81
N VAL A 275 7.66 6.63 13.62
CA VAL A 275 7.21 6.15 12.30
C VAL A 275 5.76 6.55 12.08
N LEU A 276 5.49 7.31 11.01
CA LEU A 276 4.15 7.77 10.64
C LEU A 276 3.41 8.52 11.76
N ASN A 277 4.18 9.06 12.72
CA ASN A 277 3.70 9.58 13.99
C ASN A 277 2.93 10.90 13.90
N VAL A 278 2.97 11.56 12.73
CA VAL A 278 2.26 12.81 12.45
C VAL A 278 1.13 12.54 11.46
N ALA A 279 -0.11 12.78 11.88
CA ALA A 279 -1.28 12.82 11.02
C ALA A 279 -1.49 14.25 10.51
N LEU A 280 -1.64 14.39 9.19
CA LEU A 280 -1.91 15.66 8.54
C LEU A 280 -3.40 15.83 8.26
N ASP A 281 -3.90 17.05 8.40
CA ASP A 281 -5.14 17.45 7.75
C ASP A 281 -4.87 17.53 6.23
N SER A 282 -5.21 16.44 5.53
CA SER A 282 -4.85 16.27 4.13
C SER A 282 -5.53 17.30 3.22
N GLU A 283 -6.74 17.75 3.56
CA GLU A 283 -7.49 18.73 2.77
C GLU A 283 -6.90 20.13 2.95
N LYS A 284 -6.61 20.52 4.20
CA LYS A 284 -5.91 21.77 4.50
C LYS A 284 -4.53 21.80 3.86
N TRP A 285 -3.80 20.68 3.89
CA TRP A 285 -2.50 20.55 3.22
C TRP A 285 -2.58 20.77 1.71
N LEU A 286 -3.55 20.13 1.04
CA LEU A 286 -3.74 20.29 -0.41
C LEU A 286 -4.14 21.72 -0.77
N GLN A 287 -5.03 22.34 0.01
CA GLN A 287 -5.42 23.73 -0.18
C GLN A 287 -4.22 24.66 -0.05
N LEU A 288 -3.42 24.51 1.02
CA LEU A 288 -2.19 25.29 1.20
C LEU A 288 -1.23 25.13 0.02
N CYS A 289 -1.02 23.90 -0.47
CA CYS A 289 -0.19 23.69 -1.67
C CYS A 289 -0.76 24.39 -2.91
N GLY A 290 -2.09 24.36 -3.07
CA GLY A 290 -2.78 25.07 -4.16
C GLY A 290 -2.63 26.58 -4.06
N GLU A 291 -2.75 27.15 -2.86
CA GLU A 291 -2.49 28.57 -2.60
C GLU A 291 -1.05 28.94 -2.94
N LYS A 292 -0.06 28.11 -2.56
CA LYS A 292 1.35 28.31 -2.94
C LYS A 292 1.56 28.27 -4.45
N LEU A 293 0.88 27.36 -5.16
CA LEU A 293 0.93 27.28 -6.61
C LEU A 293 0.37 28.55 -7.27
N ILE A 294 -0.83 28.98 -6.86
CA ILE A 294 -1.48 30.17 -7.39
C ILE A 294 -0.69 31.44 -7.08
N ALA A 295 -0.18 31.58 -5.85
CA ALA A 295 0.65 32.71 -5.45
C ALA A 295 1.96 32.81 -6.26
N ALA A 296 2.45 31.70 -6.80
CA ALA A 296 3.59 31.66 -7.70
C ALA A 296 3.22 31.86 -9.18
N GLY A 297 1.95 32.16 -9.49
CA GLY A 297 1.46 32.39 -10.85
C GLY A 297 1.03 31.13 -11.59
N GLY A 298 0.86 30.00 -10.90
CA GLY A 298 0.29 28.78 -11.48
C GLY A 298 -1.23 28.79 -11.53
N GLU A 299 -1.80 27.91 -12.33
CA GLU A 299 -3.24 27.76 -12.54
C GLU A 299 -3.72 26.36 -12.15
N ILE A 300 -4.95 26.26 -11.64
CA ILE A 300 -5.58 24.99 -11.25
C ILE A 300 -6.93 24.88 -11.94
N CYS A 301 -7.09 23.84 -12.77
CA CYS A 301 -8.34 23.43 -13.39
C CYS A 301 -8.88 22.18 -12.69
N GLY A 302 -9.76 22.37 -11.71
CA GLY A 302 -10.53 21.28 -11.10
C GLY A 302 -11.62 20.76 -12.04
N GLU A 303 -12.22 19.63 -11.67
CA GLU A 303 -13.34 19.01 -12.40
C GLU A 303 -13.08 18.82 -13.91
N THR A 304 -11.81 18.58 -14.27
CA THR A 304 -11.32 18.51 -15.64
C THR A 304 -10.61 17.18 -15.88
N GLU A 305 -11.15 16.37 -16.78
CA GLU A 305 -10.64 15.03 -17.09
C GLU A 305 -9.63 15.06 -18.24
N PHE A 306 -8.47 14.42 -18.04
CA PHE A 306 -7.50 14.17 -19.09
C PHE A 306 -7.99 13.10 -20.07
N LEU A 307 -7.93 13.40 -21.36
CA LEU A 307 -8.32 12.46 -22.42
C LEU A 307 -7.10 11.94 -23.19
N GLN A 308 -6.21 12.83 -23.62
CA GLN A 308 -5.14 12.53 -24.56
C GLN A 308 -3.98 13.54 -24.47
N ALA A 309 -2.76 13.08 -24.80
CA ALA A 309 -1.58 13.90 -25.03
C ALA A 309 -0.98 13.64 -26.42
N ASP A 310 -0.80 14.70 -27.19
CA ASP A 310 -0.09 14.71 -28.47
C ASP A 310 1.30 15.31 -28.27
N ILE A 311 2.33 14.48 -28.48
CA ILE A 311 3.73 14.81 -28.27
C ILE A 311 4.34 15.23 -29.60
N TYR A 312 4.75 16.48 -29.71
CA TYR A 312 5.49 17.04 -30.86
C TYR A 312 6.95 17.29 -30.49
N THR A 313 7.79 17.56 -31.49
CA THR A 313 9.21 17.87 -31.24
C THR A 313 9.40 19.14 -30.41
N ASN A 314 8.52 20.13 -30.53
CA ASN A 314 8.60 21.44 -29.87
C ASN A 314 7.66 21.62 -28.65
N GLN A 315 6.63 20.79 -28.49
CA GLN A 315 5.62 20.95 -27.43
C GLN A 315 4.85 19.66 -27.15
N VAL A 316 4.03 19.69 -26.10
CA VAL A 316 2.94 18.73 -25.86
C VAL A 316 1.60 19.48 -25.90
N THR A 317 0.62 18.90 -26.59
CA THR A 317 -0.77 19.36 -26.57
C THR A 317 -1.61 18.36 -25.79
N VAL A 318 -2.32 18.82 -24.76
CA VAL A 318 -3.14 17.99 -23.90
C VAL A 318 -4.61 18.29 -24.18
N THR A 319 -5.37 17.27 -24.56
CA THR A 319 -6.83 17.37 -24.73
C THR A 319 -7.50 16.97 -23.42
N VAL A 320 -8.38 17.85 -22.93
CA VAL A 320 -9.10 17.70 -21.67
C VAL A 320 -10.60 17.91 -21.85
N LYS A 321 -11.38 17.44 -20.88
CA LYS A 321 -12.84 17.61 -20.83
C LYS A 321 -13.24 18.21 -19.50
N ASN A 322 -13.92 19.35 -19.50
CA ASN A 322 -14.57 19.87 -18.30
C ASN A 322 -15.81 19.01 -17.99
N LEU A 323 -15.91 18.50 -16.76
CA LEU A 323 -16.98 17.60 -16.34
C LEU A 323 -18.29 18.32 -16.01
N GLN A 324 -18.26 19.64 -15.78
CA GLN A 324 -19.44 20.44 -15.46
C GLN A 324 -20.28 20.73 -16.72
N ASP A 325 -19.64 21.14 -17.82
CA ASP A 325 -20.30 21.53 -19.07
C ASP A 325 -20.10 20.50 -20.21
N ASN A 326 -19.30 19.46 -19.97
CA ASN A 326 -18.90 18.44 -20.95
C ASN A 326 -18.10 18.96 -22.15
N ASN A 327 -17.60 20.20 -22.11
CA ASN A 327 -16.83 20.79 -23.20
C ASN A 327 -15.40 20.23 -23.24
N GLN A 328 -14.88 20.00 -24.45
CA GLN A 328 -13.50 19.57 -24.68
C GLN A 328 -12.67 20.72 -25.21
N TYR A 329 -11.47 20.87 -24.69
CA TYR A 329 -10.52 21.89 -25.12
C TYR A 329 -9.08 21.37 -25.03
N GLN A 330 -8.15 22.14 -25.58
CA GLN A 330 -6.74 21.80 -25.64
C GLN A 330 -5.91 22.85 -24.90
N VAL A 331 -4.85 22.38 -24.23
CA VAL A 331 -3.85 23.23 -23.58
C VAL A 331 -2.45 22.80 -24.03
N ARG A 332 -1.52 23.75 -24.12
CA ARG A 332 -0.18 23.51 -24.70
C ARG A 332 0.92 23.77 -23.70
N GLY A 333 1.88 22.85 -23.64
CA GLY A 333 2.99 22.94 -22.69
C GLY A 333 4.32 22.46 -23.25
N ARG A 334 5.42 22.73 -22.53
CA ARG A 334 6.74 22.15 -22.88
C ARG A 334 6.87 20.71 -22.43
N VAL A 335 6.41 20.39 -21.22
CA VAL A 335 6.46 19.05 -20.62
C VAL A 335 5.15 18.73 -19.87
N LEU A 336 4.63 17.52 -20.06
CA LEU A 336 3.52 16.92 -19.33
C LEU A 336 4.05 16.12 -18.14
N VAL A 337 3.50 16.37 -16.96
CA VAL A 337 3.79 15.61 -15.73
C VAL A 337 2.58 14.76 -15.36
N ASP A 338 2.72 13.44 -15.49
CA ASP A 338 1.70 12.47 -15.10
C ASP A 338 1.77 12.20 -13.59
N ALA A 339 0.75 12.67 -12.87
CA ALA A 339 0.55 12.48 -11.44
C ALA A 339 -0.83 11.86 -11.12
N MET A 340 -1.46 11.15 -12.07
CA MET A 340 -2.81 10.58 -11.95
C MET A 340 -2.90 9.34 -11.04
N GLY A 341 -1.78 8.89 -10.49
CA GLY A 341 -1.70 7.69 -9.67
C GLY A 341 -2.06 6.40 -10.40
N THR A 342 -2.74 5.46 -9.73
CA THR A 342 -3.13 4.16 -10.30
C THR A 342 -4.19 4.24 -11.40
N ALA A 343 -4.86 5.39 -11.52
CA ALA A 343 -5.80 5.65 -12.61
C ALA A 343 -5.10 6.11 -13.92
N SER A 344 -3.77 6.32 -13.89
CA SER A 344 -3.02 6.81 -15.05
C SER A 344 -3.08 5.86 -16.25
N ALA A 345 -3.79 6.29 -17.29
CA ALA A 345 -3.79 5.61 -18.59
C ALA A 345 -2.41 5.67 -19.28
N ILE A 346 -1.63 6.73 -19.00
CA ILE A 346 -0.27 6.92 -19.51
C ILE A 346 0.65 5.83 -18.95
N ALA A 347 0.59 5.58 -17.64
CA ALA A 347 1.40 4.54 -16.99
C ALA A 347 1.10 3.14 -17.57
N TRP A 348 -0.18 2.85 -17.83
CA TRP A 348 -0.61 1.62 -18.51
C TRP A 348 -0.08 1.54 -19.95
N GLN A 349 -0.19 2.60 -20.73
CA GLN A 349 0.32 2.64 -22.11
C GLN A 349 1.83 2.41 -22.18
N LEU A 350 2.61 3.04 -21.29
CA LEU A 350 4.07 2.97 -21.34
C LEU A 350 4.65 1.64 -20.84
N ASN A 351 3.93 0.88 -20.01
CA ASN A 351 4.48 -0.29 -19.30
C ASN A 351 3.68 -1.59 -19.48
N GLY A 352 2.46 -1.54 -20.03
CA GLY A 352 1.62 -2.70 -20.34
C GLY A 352 1.43 -3.65 -19.15
N LYS A 353 1.75 -4.95 -19.33
CA LYS A 353 1.69 -6.02 -18.31
C LYS A 353 2.42 -5.73 -17.00
N ARG A 354 3.34 -4.78 -16.99
CA ARG A 354 4.12 -4.41 -15.80
C ARG A 354 3.89 -2.96 -15.39
N ALA A 355 2.75 -2.39 -15.77
CA ALA A 355 2.30 -1.11 -15.22
C ALA A 355 2.24 -1.16 -13.69
N PHE A 356 1.85 -2.29 -13.10
CA PHE A 356 1.99 -2.55 -11.65
C PHE A 356 2.30 -4.04 -11.45
N ASP A 357 3.25 -4.38 -10.58
CA ASP A 357 3.57 -5.79 -10.27
C ASP A 357 2.81 -6.29 -9.03
N SER A 358 2.37 -5.37 -8.17
CA SER A 358 1.49 -5.61 -7.02
C SER A 358 0.58 -4.41 -6.77
N VAL A 359 -0.45 -4.62 -5.96
CA VAL A 359 -1.34 -3.56 -5.48
C VAL A 359 -1.78 -3.85 -4.05
N CYS A 360 -2.13 -2.82 -3.30
CA CYS A 360 -2.89 -2.92 -2.06
C CYS A 360 -4.25 -2.26 -2.27
N PRO A 361 -5.34 -3.03 -2.42
CA PRO A 361 -6.68 -2.52 -2.26
C PRO A 361 -6.83 -2.08 -0.79
N THR A 362 -7.15 -0.82 -0.58
CA THR A 362 -7.28 -0.21 0.75
C THR A 362 -8.64 0.45 0.85
N VAL A 363 -9.34 0.14 1.94
CA VAL A 363 -10.61 0.77 2.32
C VAL A 363 -10.53 1.21 3.77
N GLY A 364 -11.45 2.05 4.21
CA GLY A 364 -11.43 2.59 5.55
C GLY A 364 -12.42 3.72 5.74
N ALA A 365 -12.31 4.35 6.91
CA ALA A 365 -13.06 5.54 7.25
C ALA A 365 -12.32 6.40 8.28
N VAL A 366 -12.64 7.69 8.28
CA VAL A 366 -12.41 8.58 9.41
C VAL A 366 -13.68 8.55 10.27
N ILE A 367 -13.53 8.19 11.53
CA ILE A 367 -14.60 8.12 12.52
C ILE A 367 -14.35 9.23 13.52
N GLU A 368 -15.32 10.12 13.70
CA GLU A 368 -15.19 11.31 14.55
C GLU A 368 -15.29 10.98 16.04
N SER A 369 -16.24 10.11 16.40
CA SER A 369 -16.49 9.71 17.78
C SER A 369 -17.37 8.45 17.85
N GLY A 370 -17.72 8.02 19.07
CA GLY A 370 -18.65 6.92 19.31
C GLY A 370 -17.99 5.62 19.78
N PHE A 371 -16.65 5.56 19.82
CA PHE A 371 -15.95 4.45 20.46
C PHE A 371 -16.18 4.47 21.98
N PRO A 372 -16.47 3.32 22.63
CA PRO A 372 -16.63 3.27 24.07
C PRO A 372 -15.35 3.68 24.82
N PRO A 373 -15.46 4.35 25.98
CA PRO A 373 -14.28 4.70 26.79
C PRO A 373 -13.41 3.47 27.11
N GLY A 374 -12.09 3.62 26.97
CA GLY A 374 -11.12 2.56 27.27
C GLY A 374 -10.93 1.51 26.17
N VAL A 375 -11.70 1.56 25.08
CA VAL A 375 -11.50 0.69 23.90
C VAL A 375 -10.26 1.10 23.11
N TRP A 376 -10.01 2.41 23.02
CA TRP A 376 -8.85 2.96 22.35
C TRP A 376 -8.30 4.17 23.09
N ASP A 377 -6.98 4.33 23.03
CA ASP A 377 -6.26 5.49 23.54
C ASP A 377 -5.68 6.27 22.35
N SER A 378 -6.17 7.49 22.16
CA SER A 378 -5.80 8.37 21.04
C SER A 378 -4.36 8.89 21.08
N ASP A 379 -3.58 8.54 22.11
CA ASP A 379 -2.13 8.75 22.12
C ASP A 379 -1.35 7.69 21.33
N TYR A 380 -2.00 6.62 20.87
CA TYR A 380 -1.34 5.51 20.17
C TYR A 380 -1.94 5.24 18.80
N GLY A 381 -1.17 4.59 17.93
CA GLY A 381 -1.59 4.13 16.60
C GLY A 381 -1.27 2.65 16.37
N ASP A 382 -2.01 2.01 15.47
CA ASP A 382 -1.65 0.69 14.92
C ASP A 382 -1.06 0.92 13.52
N VAL A 383 0.26 0.77 13.39
CA VAL A 383 0.97 1.00 12.12
C VAL A 383 0.80 -0.20 11.19
N LEU A 384 0.94 -1.43 11.69
CA LEU A 384 0.64 -2.64 10.94
C LEU A 384 0.10 -3.70 11.90
N TYR A 385 -1.19 -4.02 11.79
CA TYR A 385 -1.84 -4.94 12.69
C TYR A 385 -2.63 -6.05 11.97
N SER A 386 -2.50 -7.30 12.41
CA SER A 386 -3.44 -8.37 12.03
C SER A 386 -3.97 -9.06 13.29
N HIS A 387 -5.27 -9.36 13.31
CA HIS A 387 -5.93 -10.12 14.37
C HIS A 387 -6.49 -11.46 13.91
N GLY A 388 -6.19 -11.86 12.68
CA GLY A 388 -6.58 -13.15 12.12
C GLY A 388 -5.58 -13.64 11.09
N ASP A 389 -5.72 -14.92 10.75
CA ASP A 389 -4.94 -15.60 9.73
C ASP A 389 -5.50 -15.30 8.33
N ILE A 390 -4.99 -15.97 7.30
CA ILE A 390 -5.45 -15.76 5.92
C ILE A 390 -6.99 -15.90 5.83
N SER A 391 -7.65 -14.85 5.33
CA SER A 391 -9.09 -14.72 5.17
C SER A 391 -9.46 -14.56 3.70
N ARG A 392 -10.19 -15.55 3.16
CA ARG A 392 -10.61 -15.68 1.76
C ARG A 392 -9.45 -15.45 0.77
N GLY A 393 -8.31 -16.07 1.04
CA GLY A 393 -7.10 -15.96 0.20
C GLY A 393 -6.42 -14.60 0.29
N ARG A 394 -6.55 -13.87 1.41
CA ARG A 394 -5.90 -12.58 1.67
C ARG A 394 -5.38 -12.54 3.10
N GLN A 395 -4.21 -11.94 3.33
CA GLN A 395 -3.82 -11.56 4.69
C GLN A 395 -4.31 -10.14 4.95
N LEU A 396 -5.39 -10.01 5.71
CA LEU A 396 -5.95 -8.71 6.08
C LEU A 396 -5.05 -8.02 7.11
N ILE A 397 -4.77 -6.75 6.88
CA ILE A 397 -3.94 -5.88 7.72
C ILE A 397 -4.71 -4.59 7.99
N TRP A 398 -4.65 -4.15 9.24
CA TRP A 398 -5.25 -2.94 9.74
C TRP A 398 -4.18 -1.88 9.97
N GLU A 399 -4.57 -0.63 9.70
CA GLU A 399 -3.89 0.58 10.13
C GLU A 399 -4.89 1.41 10.93
N LEU A 400 -4.42 2.05 11.99
CA LEU A 400 -5.20 3.01 12.76
C LEU A 400 -4.32 4.18 13.20
N PHE A 401 -4.74 5.38 12.83
CA PHE A 401 -4.03 6.62 13.17
C PHE A 401 -4.97 7.61 13.87
N PRO A 402 -4.58 8.12 15.05
CA PRO A 402 -5.28 9.24 15.69
C PRO A 402 -5.21 10.50 14.83
N GLY A 403 -6.35 11.16 14.65
CA GLY A 403 -6.51 12.44 13.98
C GLY A 403 -6.77 13.58 14.97
N ALA A 404 -7.36 14.66 14.47
CA ALA A 404 -7.74 15.80 15.31
C ALA A 404 -8.81 15.41 16.35
N ASN A 405 -8.74 16.00 17.54
CA ASN A 405 -9.71 15.74 18.62
C ASN A 405 -9.79 14.24 18.99
N GLN A 406 -10.95 13.61 18.77
CA GLN A 406 -11.19 12.18 19.00
C GLN A 406 -11.24 11.36 17.70
N GLU A 407 -10.89 11.98 16.56
CA GLU A 407 -10.95 11.32 15.27
C GLU A 407 -9.99 10.14 15.22
N LEU A 408 -10.46 9.03 14.67
CA LEU A 408 -9.64 7.87 14.34
C LEU A 408 -9.79 7.57 12.85
N THR A 409 -8.66 7.56 12.16
CA THR A 409 -8.60 7.06 10.79
C THR A 409 -8.26 5.59 10.83
N ILE A 410 -9.13 4.74 10.30
CA ILE A 410 -8.94 3.28 10.27
C ILE A 410 -8.92 2.81 8.83
N TYR A 411 -7.93 1.99 8.49
CA TYR A 411 -7.83 1.31 7.21
C TYR A 411 -7.81 -0.21 7.36
N LEU A 412 -8.36 -0.88 6.36
CA LEU A 412 -8.21 -2.31 6.10
C LEU A 412 -7.65 -2.48 4.69
N PHE A 413 -6.58 -3.24 4.57
CA PHE A 413 -5.94 -3.52 3.29
C PHE A 413 -5.30 -4.91 3.28
N HIS A 414 -4.85 -5.33 2.10
CA HIS A 414 -3.99 -6.49 1.97
C HIS A 414 -3.03 -6.32 0.79
N TYR A 415 -1.89 -7.00 0.88
CA TYR A 415 -0.96 -7.11 -0.23
C TYR A 415 -1.57 -8.03 -1.28
N HIS A 416 -1.61 -7.58 -2.54
CA HIS A 416 -2.28 -8.30 -3.62
C HIS A 416 -1.43 -8.44 -4.87
N GLN A 417 -1.56 -9.60 -5.51
CA GLN A 417 -1.01 -9.85 -6.82
C GLN A 417 -1.93 -9.24 -7.88
N VAL A 418 -1.38 -8.45 -8.80
CA VAL A 418 -2.13 -8.00 -9.98
C VAL A 418 -2.42 -9.21 -10.88
N HIS A 419 -3.69 -9.64 -10.95
CA HIS A 419 -4.12 -10.83 -11.69
C HIS A 419 -5.45 -10.58 -12.44
N PRO A 420 -5.59 -10.97 -13.72
CA PRO A 420 -6.85 -10.76 -14.48
C PRO A 420 -8.09 -11.40 -13.83
N ASP A 421 -7.94 -12.63 -13.32
CA ASP A 421 -9.05 -13.37 -12.68
C ASP A 421 -9.38 -12.86 -11.27
N ASN A 422 -8.42 -12.19 -10.61
CA ASN A 422 -8.62 -11.56 -9.31
C ASN A 422 -7.89 -10.22 -9.28
N PRO A 423 -8.49 -9.15 -9.83
CA PRO A 423 -7.83 -7.84 -9.89
C PRO A 423 -7.61 -7.18 -8.52
N GLY A 424 -8.28 -7.66 -7.48
CA GLY A 424 -8.48 -6.92 -6.22
C GLY A 424 -9.76 -6.09 -6.27
N SER A 425 -10.44 -5.96 -5.14
CA SER A 425 -11.76 -5.31 -5.04
C SER A 425 -11.81 -4.35 -3.86
N LEU A 426 -12.38 -3.17 -4.06
CA LEU A 426 -12.70 -2.23 -2.98
C LEU A 426 -14.06 -2.56 -2.36
N LEU A 427 -15.06 -2.95 -3.17
CA LEU A 427 -16.39 -3.26 -2.65
C LEU A 427 -16.40 -4.48 -1.72
N GLU A 428 -15.73 -5.58 -2.10
CA GLU A 428 -15.55 -6.74 -1.22
C GLU A 428 -14.83 -6.36 0.07
N MET A 429 -13.82 -5.48 -0.05
CA MET A 429 -13.05 -5.02 1.10
C MET A 429 -13.88 -4.13 2.03
N TYR A 430 -14.78 -3.29 1.51
CA TYR A 430 -15.67 -2.48 2.35
C TYR A 430 -16.69 -3.33 3.10
N GLU A 431 -17.25 -4.35 2.44
CA GLU A 431 -18.17 -5.28 3.09
C GLU A 431 -17.46 -6.02 4.23
N ASP A 432 -16.22 -6.45 4.01
CA ASP A 432 -15.37 -7.03 5.04
C ASP A 432 -15.01 -6.00 6.13
N PHE A 433 -14.68 -4.76 5.77
CA PHE A 433 -14.35 -3.69 6.72
C PHE A 433 -15.49 -3.45 7.71
N PHE A 434 -16.72 -3.22 7.24
CA PHE A 434 -17.85 -2.93 8.11
C PHE A 434 -18.24 -4.12 8.97
N ALA A 435 -18.09 -5.34 8.48
CA ALA A 435 -18.39 -6.54 9.25
C ALA A 435 -17.33 -6.88 10.31
N ILE A 436 -16.05 -6.62 10.02
CA ILE A 436 -14.93 -7.03 10.87
C ILE A 436 -14.52 -5.93 11.85
N LEU A 437 -14.85 -4.65 11.59
CA LEU A 437 -14.48 -3.54 12.48
C LEU A 437 -14.88 -3.76 13.96
N PRO A 438 -16.05 -4.35 14.29
CA PRO A 438 -16.38 -4.73 15.67
C PRO A 438 -15.44 -5.77 16.29
N GLU A 439 -14.93 -6.73 15.50
CA GLU A 439 -13.93 -7.70 15.97
C GLU A 439 -12.60 -7.01 16.31
N TYR A 440 -12.19 -6.05 15.46
CA TYR A 440 -10.95 -5.31 15.61
C TYR A 440 -10.96 -4.34 16.79
N LYS A 441 -12.01 -3.50 16.90
CA LYS A 441 -12.07 -2.39 17.88
C LYS A 441 -13.22 -2.53 18.87
N ARG A 442 -13.84 -3.70 19.03
CA ARG A 442 -14.87 -3.97 20.07
C ARG A 442 -15.92 -2.86 20.16
N CYS A 443 -16.37 -2.37 19.02
CA CYS A 443 -17.24 -1.21 18.91
C CYS A 443 -18.66 -1.62 18.48
N ASP A 444 -19.60 -0.75 18.81
CA ASP A 444 -20.96 -0.81 18.29
C ASP A 444 -21.06 0.13 17.10
N MET A 445 -21.14 -0.45 15.89
CA MET A 445 -21.18 0.29 14.63
C MET A 445 -22.32 1.29 14.55
N GLU A 446 -23.40 1.06 15.30
CA GLU A 446 -24.57 1.94 15.30
C GLU A 446 -24.34 3.24 16.06
N LYS A 447 -23.34 3.27 16.95
CA LYS A 447 -22.99 4.44 17.77
C LYS A 447 -21.86 5.29 17.19
N LEU A 448 -21.20 4.80 16.14
CA LEU A 448 -20.10 5.51 15.50
C LEU A 448 -20.59 6.71 14.70
N VAL A 449 -19.92 7.85 14.87
CA VAL A 449 -20.13 9.05 14.06
C VAL A 449 -19.13 9.04 12.92
N TRP A 450 -19.62 8.79 11.71
CA TRP A 450 -18.81 8.67 10.51
C TRP A 450 -18.51 10.05 9.93
N LYS A 451 -17.25 10.34 9.67
CA LYS A 451 -16.83 11.63 9.07
C LYS A 451 -16.63 11.51 7.56
N LYS A 452 -15.94 10.44 7.12
CA LYS A 452 -15.48 10.30 5.73
C LYS A 452 -15.14 8.87 5.39
N ALA A 453 -15.43 8.43 4.16
CA ALA A 453 -14.95 7.16 3.61
C ALA A 453 -13.53 7.33 3.06
N THR A 454 -12.64 6.37 3.29
CA THR A 454 -11.29 6.38 2.72
C THR A 454 -11.01 5.14 1.88
N PHE A 455 -10.46 5.32 0.67
CA PHE A 455 -10.23 4.20 -0.24
C PHE A 455 -9.20 4.50 -1.34
N GLY A 456 -8.66 3.44 -1.92
CA GLY A 456 -7.87 3.52 -3.13
C GLY A 456 -7.06 2.25 -3.40
N TYR A 457 -6.42 2.24 -4.56
CA TYR A 457 -5.43 1.23 -4.93
C TYR A 457 -4.03 1.81 -4.77
N ILE A 458 -3.23 1.24 -3.89
CA ILE A 458 -1.84 1.65 -3.69
C ILE A 458 -0.92 0.72 -4.50
N PRO A 459 -0.18 1.23 -5.49
CA PRO A 459 0.57 0.37 -6.39
C PRO A 459 1.94 -0.01 -5.83
N GLY A 460 2.43 -1.18 -6.24
CA GLY A 460 3.82 -1.59 -6.09
C GLY A 460 4.42 -2.06 -7.41
N HIS A 461 5.71 -1.82 -7.57
CA HIS A 461 6.47 -2.26 -8.73
C HIS A 461 7.79 -2.92 -8.31
N PHE A 462 8.05 -4.10 -8.86
CA PHE A 462 9.21 -4.93 -8.53
C PHE A 462 10.36 -4.59 -9.47
N SER A 463 10.84 -3.36 -9.35
CA SER A 463 11.93 -2.84 -10.16
C SER A 463 13.17 -3.72 -10.01
N THR A 464 13.73 -4.18 -11.13
CA THR A 464 15.04 -4.88 -11.16
C THR A 464 16.23 -3.93 -11.38
N SER A 465 15.94 -2.74 -11.91
CA SER A 465 16.90 -1.66 -12.15
C SER A 465 16.18 -0.34 -12.40
N GLY A 466 16.93 0.77 -12.37
CA GLY A 466 16.43 2.10 -12.78
C GLY A 466 16.10 2.24 -14.28
N ARG A 467 16.02 1.14 -15.03
CA ARG A 467 15.55 1.08 -16.44
C ARG A 467 14.38 0.14 -16.64
N ASP A 468 14.00 -0.64 -15.63
CA ASP A 468 13.01 -1.72 -15.75
C ASP A 468 11.58 -1.21 -15.98
N ARG A 469 11.33 0.03 -15.57
CA ARG A 469 10.07 0.74 -15.79
C ARG A 469 10.32 2.00 -16.58
N THR A 470 9.49 2.26 -17.58
CA THR A 470 9.46 3.51 -18.34
C THR A 470 8.60 4.51 -17.58
N VAL A 471 9.23 5.56 -17.06
CA VAL A 471 8.52 6.64 -16.31
C VAL A 471 8.60 7.98 -17.03
N ALA A 472 9.12 7.98 -18.26
CA ALA A 472 9.15 9.16 -19.10
C ALA A 472 9.12 8.77 -20.58
N PHE A 473 8.62 9.69 -21.38
CA PHE A 473 8.69 9.72 -22.83
C PHE A 473 9.21 11.10 -23.26
N ASP A 474 9.35 11.37 -24.55
CA ASP A 474 9.62 12.73 -25.01
C ASP A 474 8.54 13.67 -24.45
N ARG A 475 8.97 14.76 -23.81
CA ARG A 475 8.15 15.80 -23.17
C ARG A 475 7.13 15.28 -22.14
N LEU A 476 7.35 14.10 -21.58
CA LEU A 476 6.44 13.50 -20.60
C LEU A 476 7.24 12.82 -19.49
N VAL A 477 6.89 13.10 -18.23
CA VAL A 477 7.47 12.43 -17.05
C VAL A 477 6.39 12.06 -16.03
N ALA A 478 6.48 10.89 -15.43
CA ALA A 478 5.57 10.44 -14.38
C ALA A 478 6.18 10.64 -12.98
N ILE A 479 5.34 11.00 -12.01
CA ILE A 479 5.70 11.11 -10.59
C ILE A 479 4.68 10.39 -9.69
N GLY A 480 4.99 10.27 -8.39
CA GLY A 480 4.10 9.65 -7.41
C GLY A 480 3.68 8.22 -7.77
N ASP A 481 2.43 7.89 -7.47
CA ASP A 481 1.86 6.55 -7.70
C ASP A 481 1.82 6.15 -9.20
N ALA A 482 1.77 7.12 -10.14
CA ALA A 482 1.83 6.83 -11.58
C ALA A 482 3.23 6.30 -11.96
N ALA A 483 4.28 6.87 -11.37
CA ALA A 483 5.64 6.35 -11.49
C ALA A 483 5.84 5.03 -10.74
N SER A 484 5.08 4.74 -9.68
CA SER A 484 5.14 3.51 -8.87
C SER A 484 6.57 3.16 -8.43
N LEU A 485 7.25 4.10 -7.77
CA LEU A 485 8.62 3.94 -7.26
C LEU A 485 8.70 4.08 -5.73
N GLN A 486 7.57 4.01 -5.01
CA GLN A 486 7.52 4.06 -3.55
C GLN A 486 7.96 2.75 -2.86
N SER A 487 8.07 2.82 -1.54
CA SER A 487 8.32 1.66 -0.67
C SER A 487 7.33 0.53 -0.93
N PRO A 488 7.78 -0.71 -1.10
CA PRO A 488 6.91 -1.86 -1.19
C PRO A 488 6.59 -2.44 0.22
N LEU A 489 7.21 -1.94 1.31
CA LEU A 489 7.03 -2.45 2.68
C LEU A 489 5.94 -1.72 3.47
N VAL A 490 5.85 -0.39 3.36
CA VAL A 490 4.83 0.42 4.04
C VAL A 490 3.93 1.17 3.05
N PHE A 491 4.19 1.05 1.74
CA PHE A 491 3.35 1.63 0.68
C PHE A 491 3.04 3.14 0.81
N THR A 492 3.96 3.90 1.41
CA THR A 492 3.81 5.34 1.64
C THR A 492 4.15 6.17 0.39
N GLY A 493 3.17 6.35 -0.51
CA GLY A 493 3.32 7.19 -1.72
C GLY A 493 3.68 8.65 -1.40
N PHE A 494 3.00 9.26 -0.41
CA PHE A 494 3.27 10.62 0.06
C PHE A 494 4.68 10.75 0.66
N GLY A 495 5.03 9.93 1.66
CA GLY A 495 6.36 9.94 2.27
C GLY A 495 7.49 9.70 1.25
N SER A 496 7.27 8.82 0.26
CA SER A 496 8.22 8.62 -0.84
C SER A 496 8.38 9.87 -1.70
N LEU A 497 7.30 10.58 -2.03
CA LEU A 497 7.38 11.84 -2.77
C LEU A 497 8.19 12.87 -1.97
N VAL A 498 7.83 13.09 -0.69
CA VAL A 498 8.51 14.07 0.17
C VAL A 498 10.01 13.80 0.25
N ARG A 499 10.43 12.56 0.53
CA ARG A 499 11.85 12.16 0.58
C ARG A 499 12.61 12.40 -0.72
N ASN A 500 11.93 12.37 -1.86
CA ASN A 500 12.55 12.53 -3.18
C ASN A 500 12.26 13.90 -3.80
N LEU A 501 11.56 14.80 -3.10
CA LEU A 501 11.03 16.04 -3.68
C LEU A 501 12.17 16.92 -4.23
N GLU A 502 13.20 17.18 -3.42
CA GLU A 502 14.38 17.95 -3.84
C GLU A 502 15.02 17.35 -5.10
N ARG A 503 15.22 16.03 -5.12
CA ARG A 503 15.80 15.33 -6.27
C ARG A 503 14.97 15.52 -7.53
N LEU A 504 13.65 15.31 -7.44
CA LEU A 504 12.74 15.40 -8.58
C LEU A 504 12.71 16.83 -9.12
N THR A 505 12.61 17.82 -8.23
CA THR A 505 12.64 19.24 -8.55
C THR A 505 13.94 19.65 -9.23
N THR A 506 15.10 19.38 -8.62
CA THR A 506 16.39 19.83 -9.17
C THR A 506 16.70 19.19 -10.53
N LEU A 507 16.37 17.90 -10.71
CA LEU A 507 16.59 17.23 -11.99
C LEU A 507 15.65 17.75 -13.08
N LEU A 508 14.37 18.03 -12.76
CA LEU A 508 13.44 18.59 -13.72
C LEU A 508 13.79 20.04 -14.08
N ASP A 509 14.14 20.86 -13.09
CA ASP A 509 14.62 22.23 -13.29
C ASP A 509 15.85 22.28 -14.20
N THR A 510 16.85 21.42 -13.93
CA THR A 510 18.03 21.30 -14.80
C THR A 510 17.65 20.87 -16.22
N ALA A 511 16.70 19.94 -16.36
CA ALA A 511 16.26 19.50 -17.68
C ALA A 511 15.56 20.62 -18.46
N LEU A 512 14.69 21.40 -17.80
CA LEU A 512 13.96 22.50 -18.43
C LEU A 512 14.86 23.68 -18.82
N LYS A 513 15.85 24.04 -17.99
CA LYS A 513 16.82 25.12 -18.26
C LYS A 513 17.64 24.87 -19.53
N HIS A 514 17.93 23.61 -19.83
CA HIS A 514 18.78 23.20 -20.96
C HIS A 514 18.01 22.47 -22.07
N ASP A 515 16.68 22.57 -22.07
CA ASP A 515 15.77 21.91 -23.02
C ASP A 515 16.03 20.39 -23.21
N LEU A 516 16.43 19.71 -22.14
CA LEU A 516 16.66 18.27 -22.10
C LEU A 516 15.34 17.51 -21.89
N VAL A 517 14.36 17.78 -22.73
CA VAL A 517 12.99 17.26 -22.62
C VAL A 517 12.75 15.96 -23.39
N GLN A 518 13.79 15.34 -23.92
CA GLN A 518 13.70 14.01 -24.55
C GLN A 518 13.63 12.90 -23.49
N GLY A 519 12.98 11.79 -23.82
CA GLY A 519 12.75 10.65 -22.92
C GLY A 519 14.06 10.08 -22.34
N LYS A 520 15.17 10.09 -23.09
CA LYS A 520 16.49 9.66 -22.59
C LYS A 520 17.02 10.49 -21.40
N HIS A 521 16.60 11.75 -21.31
CA HIS A 521 16.96 12.68 -20.24
C HIS A 521 15.90 12.66 -19.13
N LEU A 522 14.62 12.80 -19.49
CA LEU A 522 13.51 12.81 -18.53
C LEU A 522 13.40 11.50 -17.74
N ASN A 523 13.75 10.35 -18.34
CA ASN A 523 13.76 9.05 -17.64
C ASN A 523 14.82 8.95 -16.52
N ARG A 524 15.64 10.00 -16.29
CA ARG A 524 16.54 10.10 -15.13
C ARG A 524 15.88 10.73 -13.90
N ILE A 525 14.76 11.43 -14.10
CA ILE A 525 13.96 12.07 -13.06
C ILE A 525 13.08 10.99 -12.42
N ARG A 526 13.64 10.29 -11.41
CA ARG A 526 13.02 9.11 -10.80
C ARG A 526 13.21 9.10 -9.29
N ALA A 527 12.21 8.65 -8.55
CA ALA A 527 12.32 8.35 -7.11
C ALA A 527 12.92 6.96 -6.81
N PHE A 528 13.52 6.28 -7.80
CA PHE A 528 14.07 4.93 -7.63
C PHE A 528 15.24 4.89 -6.63
N GLN A 529 15.23 3.90 -5.73
CA GLN A 529 16.26 3.64 -4.72
C GLN A 529 16.66 2.16 -4.72
N ASN A 530 17.97 1.86 -4.71
CA ASN A 530 18.47 0.47 -4.79
C ASN A 530 18.22 -0.34 -3.51
N ASN A 531 18.24 0.30 -2.34
CA ASN A 531 17.92 -0.33 -1.07
C ASN A 531 16.43 -0.75 -1.03
N ILE A 532 15.52 0.07 -1.54
CA ILE A 532 14.11 -0.29 -1.67
C ILE A 532 13.90 -1.41 -2.70
N ALA A 533 14.68 -1.42 -3.79
CA ALA A 533 14.55 -2.46 -4.82
C ALA A 533 14.90 -3.88 -4.34
N VAL A 534 15.57 -4.06 -3.18
CA VAL A 534 15.77 -5.40 -2.60
C VAL A 534 14.65 -5.83 -1.66
N THR A 535 13.78 -4.91 -1.23
CA THR A 535 12.72 -5.21 -0.25
C THR A 535 11.39 -5.64 -0.85
N TRP A 536 11.17 -5.51 -2.16
CA TRP A 536 9.90 -5.95 -2.74
C TRP A 536 9.61 -7.45 -2.59
N MET A 537 10.64 -8.27 -2.35
CA MET A 537 10.47 -9.69 -2.01
C MET A 537 9.68 -9.87 -0.70
N PHE A 538 9.80 -8.92 0.25
CA PHE A 538 8.97 -8.93 1.46
C PHE A 538 7.50 -8.78 1.10
N SER A 539 7.13 -7.87 0.21
CA SER A 539 5.76 -7.67 -0.25
C SER A 539 5.18 -8.92 -0.92
N LYS A 540 5.99 -9.64 -1.71
CA LYS A 540 5.61 -10.98 -2.22
C LYS A 540 5.39 -11.99 -1.10
N GLY A 541 6.20 -11.94 -0.05
CA GLY A 541 6.04 -12.74 1.17
C GLY A 541 4.84 -12.36 2.02
N MET A 542 4.23 -11.18 1.78
CA MET A 542 3.08 -10.65 2.53
C MET A 542 1.73 -10.88 1.82
N MET A 543 1.73 -11.37 0.58
CA MET A 543 0.51 -11.65 -0.19
C MET A 543 0.27 -13.15 -0.37
N VAL A 544 -0.98 -13.50 -0.57
CA VAL A 544 -1.38 -14.84 -1.04
C VAL A 544 -1.54 -14.76 -2.56
N PRO A 545 -0.74 -15.48 -3.37
CA PRO A 545 -0.90 -15.47 -4.82
C PRO A 545 -2.25 -16.03 -5.24
N THR A 546 -2.84 -15.46 -6.29
CA THR A 546 -4.15 -15.88 -6.80
C THR A 546 -4.15 -17.38 -7.12
N GLY A 547 -5.16 -18.10 -6.62
CA GLY A 547 -5.31 -19.55 -6.80
C GLY A 547 -4.40 -20.43 -5.94
N LYS A 548 -3.51 -19.87 -5.10
CA LYS A 548 -2.69 -20.68 -4.18
C LYS A 548 -3.37 -20.86 -2.83
N HIS A 549 -3.33 -22.08 -2.32
CA HIS A 549 -3.71 -22.41 -0.95
C HIS A 549 -2.47 -22.48 -0.07
N LEU A 550 -2.47 -21.71 1.02
CA LEU A 550 -1.39 -21.68 2.00
C LEU A 550 -1.94 -22.12 3.35
N PRO A 551 -1.10 -22.67 4.25
CA PRO A 551 -1.48 -22.80 5.65
C PRO A 551 -1.90 -21.44 6.21
N PRO A 552 -3.02 -21.34 6.95
CA PRO A 552 -3.62 -20.04 7.24
C PRO A 552 -2.69 -19.08 7.99
N GLN A 553 -1.84 -19.60 8.87
CA GLN A 553 -0.89 -18.83 9.66
C GLN A 553 0.38 -18.42 8.91
N ARG A 554 0.55 -18.82 7.64
CA ARG A 554 1.83 -18.74 6.92
C ARG A 554 2.35 -17.31 6.78
N ILE A 555 1.49 -16.38 6.36
CA ILE A 555 1.89 -14.99 6.13
C ILE A 555 2.22 -14.32 7.46
N ASN A 556 1.33 -14.45 8.46
CA ASN A 556 1.60 -13.98 9.81
C ASN A 556 2.88 -14.56 10.44
N SER A 557 3.19 -15.83 10.20
CA SER A 557 4.44 -16.46 10.66
C SER A 557 5.68 -15.82 10.02
N MET A 558 5.62 -15.48 8.73
CA MET A 558 6.70 -14.75 8.05
C MET A 558 6.86 -13.33 8.59
N LEU A 559 5.74 -12.65 8.82
CA LEU A 559 5.70 -11.29 9.36
C LEU A 559 6.23 -11.22 10.80
N ASN A 560 5.76 -12.09 11.70
CA ASN A 560 6.29 -12.16 13.07
C ASN A 560 7.78 -12.56 13.10
N ASN A 561 8.25 -13.39 12.17
CA ASN A 561 9.68 -13.68 12.08
C ASN A 561 10.49 -12.40 11.81
N PHE A 562 10.05 -11.59 10.84
CA PHE A 562 10.75 -10.36 10.46
C PHE A 562 10.59 -9.24 11.49
N PHE A 563 9.36 -8.91 11.89
CA PHE A 563 9.08 -7.83 12.84
C PHE A 563 9.55 -8.17 14.26
N GLY A 564 9.60 -9.45 14.63
CA GLY A 564 10.23 -9.88 15.88
C GLY A 564 11.72 -9.54 15.91
N LEU A 565 12.44 -9.68 14.80
CA LEU A 565 13.85 -9.27 14.73
C LEU A 565 14.03 -7.75 14.87
N LEU A 566 13.09 -6.98 14.31
CA LEU A 566 13.10 -5.53 14.48
C LEU A 566 12.81 -5.13 15.92
N ALA A 567 11.89 -5.82 16.60
CA ALA A 567 11.61 -5.62 18.03
C ALA A 567 12.80 -5.99 18.93
N ASP A 568 13.57 -7.01 18.54
CA ASP A 568 14.80 -7.40 19.24
C ASP A 568 16.00 -6.49 18.90
N SER A 569 15.86 -5.59 17.92
CA SER A 569 16.92 -4.67 17.48
C SER A 569 16.88 -3.34 18.24
N PRO A 570 18.01 -2.61 18.33
CA PRO A 570 18.00 -1.23 18.82
C PRO A 570 16.98 -0.36 18.09
N PRO A 571 16.21 0.52 18.79
CA PRO A 571 15.11 1.29 18.18
C PRO A 571 15.50 2.07 16.91
N PRO A 572 16.67 2.73 16.83
CA PRO A 572 17.08 3.42 15.62
C PRO A 572 17.23 2.50 14.40
N ILE A 573 17.57 1.21 14.59
CA ILE A 573 17.65 0.26 13.48
C ILE A 573 16.24 -0.08 12.97
N ALA A 574 15.32 -0.36 13.89
CA ALA A 574 13.94 -0.71 13.55
C ALA A 574 13.22 0.43 12.84
N GLU A 575 13.24 1.63 13.42
CA GLU A 575 12.55 2.79 12.84
C GLU A 575 13.14 3.20 11.50
N ASN A 576 14.47 3.23 11.39
CA ASN A 576 15.11 3.54 10.11
C ASN A 576 14.79 2.48 9.05
N PHE A 577 14.72 1.19 9.41
CA PHE A 577 14.36 0.15 8.44
C PHE A 577 12.94 0.37 7.89
N ILE A 578 11.98 0.66 8.76
CA ILE A 578 10.58 0.90 8.36
C ILE A 578 10.43 2.18 7.53
N LYS A 579 11.25 3.20 7.80
CA LYS A 579 11.34 4.45 6.99
C LYS A 579 12.12 4.28 5.67
N ASP A 580 12.47 3.05 5.27
CA ASP A 580 13.33 2.71 4.12
C ASP A 580 14.76 3.30 4.18
N ARG A 581 15.31 3.52 5.38
CA ARG A 581 16.64 4.11 5.60
C ARG A 581 17.62 3.09 6.13
N PHE A 582 18.05 2.16 5.28
CA PHE A 582 19.00 1.12 5.68
C PHE A 582 20.09 0.93 4.64
N ASP A 583 21.26 0.53 5.12
CA ASP A 583 22.42 0.24 4.29
C ASP A 583 22.57 -1.27 4.02
N TRP A 584 23.58 -1.59 3.22
CA TRP A 584 23.88 -2.96 2.84
C TRP A 584 24.23 -3.85 4.03
N LEU A 585 24.95 -3.34 5.03
CA LEU A 585 25.34 -4.13 6.20
C LEU A 585 24.13 -4.48 7.07
N THR A 586 23.26 -3.50 7.31
CA THR A 586 22.03 -3.66 8.09
C THR A 586 21.11 -4.67 7.42
N PHE A 587 20.89 -4.54 6.11
CA PHE A 587 20.06 -5.47 5.34
C PHE A 587 20.56 -6.92 5.44
N ASN A 588 21.85 -7.16 5.17
CA ASN A 588 22.41 -8.51 5.19
C ASN A 588 22.37 -9.13 6.59
N ARG A 589 22.63 -8.32 7.64
CA ARG A 589 22.53 -8.79 9.03
C ARG A 589 21.12 -9.28 9.35
N LEU A 590 20.11 -8.46 9.07
CA LEU A 590 18.71 -8.81 9.33
C LEU A 590 18.25 -10.01 8.48
N ALA A 591 18.64 -10.07 7.21
CA ALA A 591 18.30 -11.19 6.32
C ALA A 591 18.90 -12.52 6.81
N LEU A 592 20.17 -12.52 7.25
CA LEU A 592 20.83 -13.70 7.81
C LEU A 592 20.17 -14.14 9.12
N GLN A 593 19.86 -13.20 10.01
CA GLN A 593 19.15 -13.50 11.27
C GLN A 593 17.76 -14.09 11.00
N ALA A 594 17.02 -13.57 10.02
CA ALA A 594 15.72 -14.10 9.63
C ALA A 594 15.79 -15.54 9.09
N ALA A 595 16.79 -15.84 8.27
CA ALA A 595 17.03 -17.18 7.75
C ALA A 595 17.51 -18.16 8.85
N GLN A 596 18.29 -17.69 9.82
CA GLN A 596 18.71 -18.49 10.97
C GLN A 596 17.55 -18.81 11.92
N LYS A 597 16.70 -17.83 12.24
CA LYS A 597 15.53 -17.99 13.10
C LYS A 597 14.47 -18.91 12.47
N ASN A 598 14.32 -18.84 11.15
CA ASN A 598 13.40 -19.70 10.39
C ASN A 598 14.03 -20.16 9.07
N PRO A 599 14.75 -21.30 9.05
CA PRO A 599 15.35 -21.82 7.81
C PRO A 599 14.31 -22.14 6.72
N ALA A 600 13.09 -22.52 7.12
CA ALA A 600 11.99 -22.79 6.20
C ALA A 600 11.50 -21.54 5.46
N LEU A 601 11.82 -20.32 5.96
CA LEU A 601 11.50 -19.05 5.32
C LEU A 601 11.94 -19.00 3.86
N LEU A 602 13.13 -19.51 3.54
CA LEU A 602 13.67 -19.50 2.17
C LEU A 602 12.79 -20.33 1.22
N LEU A 603 12.34 -21.49 1.69
CA LEU A 603 11.42 -22.34 0.93
C LEU A 603 10.06 -21.66 0.76
N TRP A 604 9.54 -21.01 1.81
CA TRP A 604 8.25 -20.32 1.77
C TRP A 604 8.28 -19.14 0.80
N ILE A 605 9.33 -18.32 0.83
CA ILE A 605 9.53 -17.24 -0.13
C ILE A 605 9.58 -17.79 -1.56
N TRP A 606 10.31 -18.89 -1.78
CA TRP A 606 10.37 -19.52 -3.09
C TRP A 606 9.00 -20.06 -3.55
N GLN A 607 8.21 -20.66 -2.66
CA GLN A 607 6.84 -21.11 -2.96
C GLN A 607 5.91 -19.95 -3.34
N LEU A 608 6.07 -18.78 -2.72
CA LEU A 608 5.25 -17.60 -3.00
C LEU A 608 5.68 -16.91 -4.29
N ALA A 609 6.96 -16.55 -4.40
CA ALA A 609 7.53 -15.77 -5.50
C ALA A 609 7.79 -16.60 -6.77
N GLY A 610 8.18 -17.87 -6.63
CA GLY A 610 8.62 -18.73 -7.73
C GLY A 610 10.03 -18.43 -8.24
N THR A 611 10.53 -19.31 -9.11
CA THR A 611 11.92 -19.27 -9.62
C THR A 611 12.25 -18.00 -10.38
N LYS A 612 11.32 -17.51 -11.22
CA LYS A 612 11.52 -16.31 -12.05
C LYS A 612 11.78 -15.06 -11.21
N ASP A 613 10.97 -14.84 -10.18
CA ASP A 613 11.09 -13.68 -9.32
C ASP A 613 12.31 -13.80 -8.38
N MET A 614 12.71 -15.01 -7.99
CA MET A 614 13.97 -15.23 -7.28
C MET A 614 15.20 -14.82 -8.12
N VAL A 615 15.25 -15.20 -9.40
CA VAL A 615 16.35 -14.80 -10.30
C VAL A 615 16.38 -13.29 -10.50
N ARG A 616 15.21 -12.65 -10.64
CA ARG A 616 15.10 -11.19 -10.72
C ARG A 616 15.62 -10.51 -9.44
N TRP A 617 15.28 -11.05 -8.28
CA TRP A 617 15.72 -10.53 -7.00
C TRP A 617 17.23 -10.66 -6.81
N LEU A 618 17.86 -11.74 -7.28
CA LEU A 618 19.33 -11.83 -7.30
C LEU A 618 19.98 -10.69 -8.09
N GLY A 619 19.37 -10.28 -9.21
CA GLY A 619 19.78 -9.09 -9.95
C GLY A 619 19.69 -7.80 -9.13
N ASN A 620 18.61 -7.65 -8.36
CA ASN A 620 18.46 -6.52 -7.43
C ASN A 620 19.52 -6.51 -6.34
N TYR A 621 19.77 -7.68 -5.73
CA TYR A 621 20.79 -7.82 -4.71
C TYR A 621 22.19 -7.49 -5.23
N PHE A 622 22.52 -7.92 -6.46
CA PHE A 622 23.78 -7.54 -7.11
C PHE A 622 23.86 -6.04 -7.37
N ASN A 623 22.79 -5.42 -7.89
CA ASN A 623 22.75 -3.98 -8.12
C ASN A 623 22.87 -3.18 -6.82
N PHE A 624 22.21 -3.62 -5.74
CA PHE A 624 22.31 -3.02 -4.42
C PHE A 624 23.73 -3.13 -3.86
N THR A 625 24.37 -4.29 -4.00
CA THR A 625 25.77 -4.52 -3.59
C THR A 625 26.72 -3.63 -4.36
N ARG A 626 26.61 -3.57 -5.69
CA ARG A 626 27.41 -2.68 -6.55
C ARG A 626 27.22 -1.22 -6.14
N HIS A 627 25.98 -0.82 -5.90
CA HIS A 627 25.65 0.55 -5.48
C HIS A 627 26.25 0.88 -4.12
N ALA A 628 26.22 -0.03 -3.16
CA ALA A 628 26.84 0.15 -1.85
C ALA A 628 28.36 0.38 -1.98
N ILE A 629 29.04 -0.41 -2.81
CA ILE A 629 30.47 -0.27 -3.11
C ILE A 629 30.75 1.11 -3.73
N ILE A 630 30.04 1.47 -4.81
CA ILE A 630 30.19 2.78 -5.47
C ILE A 630 29.96 3.91 -4.45
N SER A 631 28.89 3.82 -3.66
CA SER A 631 28.55 4.89 -2.73
C SER A 631 29.54 4.98 -1.54
N ALA A 632 30.24 3.90 -1.21
CA ALA A 632 31.34 3.91 -0.24
C ALA A 632 32.57 4.63 -0.81
N PHE A 633 32.93 4.37 -2.08
CA PHE A 633 34.07 5.01 -2.74
C PHE A 633 33.82 6.48 -3.09
N PHE A 634 32.65 6.81 -3.65
CA PHE A 634 32.36 8.13 -4.22
C PHE A 634 31.58 9.05 -3.27
N GLY A 635 30.84 8.51 -2.30
CA GLY A 635 29.82 9.27 -1.57
C GLY A 635 30.35 10.47 -0.76
N ASN A 636 31.61 10.44 -0.33
CA ASN A 636 32.19 11.50 0.50
C ASN A 636 32.72 12.70 -0.30
N TRP A 637 33.29 12.50 -1.50
CA TRP A 637 33.96 13.56 -2.27
C TRP A 637 33.22 13.94 -3.56
N TYR A 638 32.44 13.02 -4.14
CA TYR A 638 31.76 13.25 -5.41
C TYR A 638 30.79 14.45 -5.40
N PRO A 639 29.99 14.68 -4.34
CA PRO A 639 29.12 15.86 -4.27
C PRO A 639 29.90 17.19 -4.30
N GLU A 640 31.00 17.29 -3.57
CA GLU A 640 31.84 18.49 -3.52
C GLU A 640 32.54 18.73 -4.86
N LEU A 641 33.02 17.67 -5.50
CA LEU A 641 33.59 17.76 -6.84
C LEU A 641 32.57 18.28 -7.84
N LEU A 642 31.33 17.76 -7.81
CA LEU A 642 30.27 18.22 -8.71
C LEU A 642 29.97 19.71 -8.54
N THR A 643 29.91 20.21 -7.30
CA THR A 643 29.74 21.65 -7.05
C THR A 643 30.89 22.47 -7.62
N LYS A 644 32.14 21.99 -7.53
CA LYS A 644 33.31 22.69 -8.10
C LYS A 644 33.31 22.74 -9.63
N ILE A 645 32.88 21.67 -10.30
CA ILE A 645 32.88 21.60 -11.76
C ILE A 645 31.60 22.12 -12.41
N GLN A 646 30.53 22.33 -11.65
CA GLN A 646 29.23 22.79 -12.14
C GLN A 646 29.32 24.02 -13.05
N PRO A 647 30.00 25.13 -12.67
CA PRO A 647 30.04 26.35 -13.49
C PRO A 647 30.64 26.13 -14.88
N TRP A 648 31.48 25.10 -15.03
CA TRP A 648 32.13 24.75 -16.29
C TRP A 648 31.35 23.70 -17.08
N LEU A 649 30.85 22.66 -16.41
CA LEU A 649 30.28 21.47 -17.02
C LEU A 649 28.81 21.66 -17.41
N GLU A 650 28.01 22.29 -16.56
CA GLU A 650 26.58 22.46 -16.80
C GLU A 650 26.29 23.25 -18.08
N PRO A 651 26.91 24.43 -18.33
CA PRO A 651 26.63 25.20 -19.56
C PRO A 651 27.16 24.53 -20.84
N ARG A 652 28.25 23.76 -20.76
CA ARG A 652 28.90 23.16 -21.94
C ARG A 652 28.33 21.79 -22.31
N PHE A 653 28.00 20.98 -21.31
CA PHE A 653 27.57 19.60 -21.48
C PHE A 653 26.39 19.28 -20.55
N PRO A 654 25.23 19.94 -20.73
CA PRO A 654 24.11 19.84 -19.79
C PRO A 654 23.55 18.42 -19.67
N GLY A 655 23.56 17.63 -20.75
CA GLY A 655 23.14 16.23 -20.70
C GLY A 655 24.06 15.35 -19.83
N ILE A 656 25.37 15.62 -19.84
CA ILE A 656 26.34 14.94 -18.97
C ILE A 656 26.16 15.42 -17.54
N TRP A 657 25.98 16.73 -17.34
CA TRP A 657 25.70 17.30 -16.02
C TRP A 657 24.46 16.67 -15.38
N LEU A 658 23.32 16.61 -16.09
CA LEU A 658 22.10 15.97 -15.61
C LEU A 658 22.33 14.49 -15.22
N GLN A 659 23.14 13.78 -15.99
CA GLN A 659 23.53 12.40 -15.66
C GLN A 659 24.31 12.33 -14.36
N LEU A 660 25.33 13.18 -14.18
CA LEU A 660 26.15 13.19 -12.97
C LEU A 660 25.35 13.61 -11.74
N LEU A 661 24.43 14.57 -11.90
CA LEU A 661 23.52 15.03 -10.88
C LEU A 661 22.55 13.92 -10.44
N ALA A 662 22.00 13.16 -11.38
CA ALA A 662 21.17 12.00 -11.05
C ALA A 662 21.94 10.92 -10.25
N ILE A 663 23.22 10.71 -10.57
CA ILE A 663 24.10 9.79 -9.83
C ILE A 663 24.36 10.32 -8.41
N LYS A 664 24.57 11.63 -8.23
CA LYS A 664 24.77 12.26 -6.91
C LYS A 664 23.63 11.91 -5.96
N TYR A 665 22.39 12.10 -6.40
CA TYR A 665 21.21 11.77 -5.60
C TYR A 665 21.10 10.28 -5.30
N ALA A 666 21.38 9.41 -6.29
CA ALA A 666 21.36 7.96 -6.08
C ALA A 666 22.33 7.52 -4.95
N THR A 667 23.51 8.13 -4.85
CA THR A 667 24.52 7.75 -3.83
C THR A 667 24.22 8.21 -2.40
N ARG A 668 23.30 9.16 -2.20
CA ARG A 668 22.97 9.72 -0.87
C ARG A 668 21.66 9.18 -0.30
N ILE A 669 20.70 8.87 -1.15
CA ILE A 669 19.34 8.50 -0.77
C ILE A 669 19.29 7.09 -0.13
N GLY A 670 18.41 6.91 0.85
CA GLY A 670 18.17 5.63 1.53
C GLY A 670 19.17 5.29 2.64
N ARG A 671 20.09 6.21 2.96
CA ARG A 671 21.02 6.07 4.09
C ARG A 671 20.40 6.60 5.39
N PRO A 672 20.66 5.97 6.54
CA PRO A 672 20.30 6.55 7.82
C PRO A 672 21.02 7.89 8.02
N PRO A 673 20.38 8.87 8.67
CA PRO A 673 21.01 10.16 8.96
C PRO A 673 22.28 9.97 9.78
N LYS A 674 23.37 10.69 9.42
CA LYS A 674 24.68 10.57 10.11
C LYS A 674 24.63 11.03 11.56
N ASN A 675 23.78 12.01 11.86
CA ASN A 675 23.44 12.45 13.20
C ASN A 675 21.91 12.38 13.32
N PRO A 676 21.33 11.60 14.25
CA PRO A 676 19.91 11.74 14.54
C PRO A 676 19.70 13.18 15.01
N VAL A 677 18.96 13.97 14.23
CA VAL A 677 18.51 15.28 14.70
C VAL A 677 17.57 14.95 15.86
N VAL A 678 18.03 15.19 17.09
CA VAL A 678 17.11 15.34 18.22
C VAL A 678 16.35 16.61 17.89
N SER A 679 15.16 16.47 17.30
CA SER A 679 14.36 17.63 16.98
C SER A 679 13.86 18.20 18.31
N ASN A 680 14.56 19.21 18.82
CA ASN A 680 14.08 20.03 19.91
C ASN A 680 12.97 20.94 19.38
N TYR A 681 11.84 20.37 19.00
CA TYR A 681 10.59 21.11 18.96
C TYR A 681 10.00 21.05 20.37
N PRO A 682 9.65 22.18 20.99
CA PRO A 682 8.99 22.15 22.28
C PRO A 682 7.66 21.41 22.12
N VAL A 683 7.57 20.22 22.71
CA VAL A 683 6.28 19.58 22.96
C VAL A 683 5.49 20.59 23.77
N ALA A 684 4.39 21.09 23.23
CA ALA A 684 3.47 21.95 23.98
C ALA A 684 2.84 21.08 25.08
N VAL A 685 3.47 21.05 26.25
CA VAL A 685 2.88 20.47 27.45
C VAL A 685 1.77 21.40 27.87
N VAL A 686 0.53 21.03 27.60
CA VAL A 686 -0.64 21.64 28.23
C VAL A 686 -0.62 21.20 29.70
N THR A 687 0.09 21.94 30.55
CA THR A 687 -0.04 21.80 32.01
C THR A 687 -1.35 22.44 32.41
N GLY A 688 -2.38 21.61 32.59
CA GLY A 688 -3.58 21.99 33.32
C GLY A 688 -3.23 22.17 34.79
N GLU A 689 -2.98 23.40 35.22
CA GLU A 689 -3.10 23.79 36.62
C GLU A 689 -4.13 24.91 36.75
N GLY A 690 -5.36 24.51 37.03
CA GLY A 690 -6.34 25.39 37.63
C GLY A 690 -5.89 25.74 39.05
N LYS A 691 -5.48 26.99 39.26
CA LYS A 691 -5.38 27.56 40.60
C LYS A 691 -6.67 28.27 40.94
N VAL A 692 -7.44 27.60 41.79
CA VAL A 692 -8.37 28.24 42.72
C VAL A 692 -7.55 29.09 43.69
N MET A 693 -7.85 30.38 43.80
CA MET A 693 -7.89 31.08 45.08
C MET A 693 -8.53 32.47 44.92
N ASN A 694 -9.66 32.61 45.63
CA ASN A 694 -10.40 33.79 46.10
C ASN A 694 -10.76 34.92 45.14
#